data_AF-A0A8S9Z0S4-F1
#
_entry.id   AF-A0A8S9Z0S4-F1
#
_cell.length_a   1.000
_cell.length_b   1.000
_cell.length_c   1.000
_cell.angle_alpha   90.00
_cell.angle_beta   90.00
_cell.angle_gamma   90.00
#
_symmetry.space_group_name_H-M   'P 1'
#
loop_
_entity.id
_entity.type
_entity.pdbx_description
1 polymer ?
#
loop_
_entity_poly.entity_id
_entity_poly.type
_entity_poly.pdbx_seq_one_letter_code
_entity_poly.pdbx_strand_id
1 'polypeptide(L)'
;MEIQVRPLLKLSAIDAPPKFLQLLQDAGKFVKKLRESDSDVVLSSANRSGSEEEHRALQAGLLYLALTEPDRRRSFCTDIVLTSRDNLTYVLSEITRLVAETWPKMSQNVRANLLTLLGELIVARASVEVLLLHIYRRMSSGDLSQSNLWLIENVVDLLDKNKEWLGSTERQGFLLPLTVFTLLRLIPDHHAASPGSVVSQSTTSTSTCSISACSLRHRELVLAEELIRKHFDRCAQIGRDFVRLLHGIARLEPMRHLWDDMLQNMPSLSSHFTSLAEILEITTPQCFTQTLIPHEMEQWARWMMKNVHCVPRVPVNRYQDFFQRKFFSTPESQSLRVCLLRYIVTYFYPDNEMLASTLIPRWNVISWILSQSTCAVVTANAKLALFYDWLFFKPNDCIMNLEPALLAMMNHLAPRTQPIALSLVDFLIKIVSNYHPPMTDRIVTGVRGGLEEMIRLGVVKNINPLFEMLHRVSPDLLRGLRTLLGCEPLPVGAPVPELNPRLTVSDRLDLTDDTSLTSLPTTSIPSQTIPTNVSSVANTGGVRRPSTPPLMSGKLKQPVAEGGSLTDPRLTRGHAAVLAGAVPNVIPPVPVETNMKPTSPIPEVTSSPMAVHPCPTGQTQLPPQLSAPSVISTMPVVVLVDELKSNKVSSNRQVPSLPLADALPVKPIQQASTDPVLSDLDRLDVDYMCEDHVRVTRGSWSPPPLPPSQTIYRSGVDDLSDSPESLELTIDNLRRRFQEYQLRYHYSVEPVDVNTLIEQLDGPIRTALEGFRDLAIRVELVRNTNSVVCADRVADEVENVTLNGGWSEKRKHAVRLRSAPVLGDLCDAMEALIQAVLAEDCFDDLEIAGRTAGVVCELLFPLFAERLMPSGAEWSEEQLEDCLAFPIFVPFRHLWQMNPGDPKRELLLLLLTEMQARQPRLGYHLLFFLKVGKLNDETMTIYRNFCASQENPNLRNSLFKDMQLLADDNRRLFAYLLPDVYTVFAAELTNDVGFLHLVVSTIDPGMCNTVICEIVRGHLNMFRSSDITPVLSECVYFVVFC
;
A
#
# COMPACT_ATOMS: atom_id res chain seq x y z
N MET A 1 -42.84 17.16 -16.39
CA MET A 1 -41.97 17.76 -15.35
C MET A 1 -40.60 17.10 -15.45
N GLU A 2 -39.53 17.76 -15.03
CA GLU A 2 -38.26 17.06 -14.81
C GLU A 2 -38.38 16.17 -13.56
N ILE A 3 -37.85 14.95 -13.65
CA ILE A 3 -37.86 13.99 -12.53
C ILE A 3 -36.74 14.39 -11.56
N GLN A 4 -37.13 14.99 -10.44
CA GLN A 4 -36.19 15.39 -9.40
C GLN A 4 -35.88 14.21 -8.46
N VAL A 5 -34.59 14.05 -8.17
CA VAL A 5 -34.08 13.13 -7.14
C VAL A 5 -33.37 13.93 -6.07
N ARG A 6 -33.40 13.47 -4.81
CA ARG A 6 -32.69 14.16 -3.71
C ARG A 6 -31.16 14.05 -3.87
N PRO A 7 -30.36 15.07 -3.48
CA PRO A 7 -28.91 15.03 -3.61
C PRO A 7 -28.26 14.12 -2.55
N LEU A 8 -27.33 13.27 -2.99
CA LEU A 8 -26.55 12.37 -2.12
C LEU A 8 -25.50 13.14 -1.29
N LEU A 9 -24.82 14.12 -1.90
CA LEU A 9 -23.79 14.94 -1.26
C LEU A 9 -24.25 16.38 -0.98
N LYS A 10 -23.72 16.94 0.12
CA LYS A 10 -23.75 18.37 0.43
C LYS A 10 -22.49 19.02 -0.13
N LEU A 11 -22.59 19.55 -1.35
CA LEU A 11 -21.54 20.31 -2.00
C LEU A 11 -21.70 21.81 -1.71
N SER A 12 -20.60 22.51 -1.50
CA SER A 12 -20.54 23.98 -1.44
C SER A 12 -20.30 24.59 -2.83
N ALA A 13 -20.45 25.91 -2.97
CA ALA A 13 -20.26 26.61 -4.24
C ALA A 13 -18.83 26.54 -4.83
N ILE A 14 -17.86 25.97 -4.10
CA ILE A 14 -16.49 25.74 -4.56
C ILE A 14 -16.14 24.25 -4.73
N ASP A 15 -17.06 23.33 -4.39
CA ASP A 15 -16.83 21.90 -4.53
C ASP A 15 -17.24 21.43 -5.94
N ALA A 16 -16.28 20.95 -6.73
CA ALA A 16 -16.59 20.24 -7.96
C ALA A 16 -17.30 18.89 -7.65
N PRO A 17 -18.42 18.56 -8.31
CA PRO A 17 -19.05 17.26 -8.13
C PRO A 17 -18.15 16.14 -8.73
N PRO A 18 -17.96 15.00 -8.04
CA PRO A 18 -17.24 13.86 -8.61
C PRO A 18 -17.93 13.37 -9.89
N LYS A 19 -17.18 13.11 -10.97
CA LYS A 19 -17.75 12.71 -12.28
C LYS A 19 -18.74 11.54 -12.17
N PHE A 20 -18.44 10.54 -11.35
CA PHE A 20 -19.31 9.36 -11.16
C PHE A 20 -20.62 9.67 -10.43
N LEU A 21 -20.70 10.74 -9.63
CA LEU A 21 -21.92 11.14 -8.93
C LEU A 21 -23.03 11.53 -9.91
N GLN A 22 -22.67 12.11 -11.06
CA GLN A 22 -23.62 12.46 -12.12
C GLN A 22 -24.29 11.20 -12.69
N LEU A 23 -23.49 10.17 -13.01
CA LEU A 23 -23.98 8.88 -13.49
C LEU A 23 -24.95 8.22 -12.49
N LEU A 24 -24.60 8.23 -11.19
CA LEU A 24 -25.47 7.72 -10.13
C LEU A 24 -26.78 8.53 -9.99
N GLN A 25 -26.73 9.86 -10.14
CA GLN A 25 -27.93 10.70 -10.13
C GLN A 25 -28.85 10.43 -11.32
N ASP A 26 -28.29 10.30 -12.53
CA ASP A 26 -29.07 10.07 -13.75
C ASP A 26 -29.63 8.64 -13.80
N ALA A 27 -28.90 7.66 -13.28
CA ALA A 27 -29.42 6.33 -12.97
C ALA A 27 -30.60 6.38 -11.97
N GLY A 28 -30.49 7.20 -10.92
CA GLY A 28 -31.59 7.45 -9.97
C GLY A 28 -32.84 8.04 -10.66
N LYS A 29 -32.67 8.97 -11.59
CA LYS A 29 -33.78 9.53 -12.41
C LYS A 29 -34.36 8.47 -13.35
N PHE A 30 -33.53 7.64 -13.98
CA PHE A 30 -33.94 6.54 -14.84
C PHE A 30 -34.83 5.53 -14.09
N VAL A 31 -34.40 5.03 -12.92
CA VAL A 31 -35.21 4.09 -12.11
C VAL A 31 -36.48 4.74 -11.59
N LYS A 32 -36.45 6.03 -11.26
CA LYS A 32 -37.65 6.77 -10.83
C LYS A 32 -38.66 6.92 -11.98
N LYS A 33 -38.21 7.18 -13.21
CA LYS A 33 -39.03 7.15 -14.43
C LYS A 33 -39.57 5.74 -14.73
N LEU A 34 -38.73 4.71 -14.59
CA LEU A 34 -39.12 3.33 -14.81
C LEU A 34 -40.29 2.92 -13.89
N ARG A 35 -40.27 3.36 -12.62
CA ARG A 35 -41.35 3.16 -11.63
C ARG A 35 -42.65 3.91 -11.95
N GLU A 36 -42.64 4.92 -12.84
CA GLU A 36 -43.86 5.57 -13.34
C GLU A 36 -44.51 4.77 -14.49
N SER A 37 -43.70 4.07 -15.29
CA SER A 37 -44.17 3.23 -16.41
C SER A 37 -44.46 1.77 -16.04
N ASP A 38 -43.69 1.19 -15.12
CA ASP A 38 -43.83 -0.18 -14.65
C ASP A 38 -43.76 -0.19 -13.13
N SER A 39 -44.82 -0.67 -12.49
CA SER A 39 -44.90 -0.71 -11.04
C SER A 39 -44.04 -1.80 -10.41
N ASP A 40 -43.56 -2.79 -11.16
CA ASP A 40 -42.68 -3.85 -10.66
C ASP A 40 -41.34 -3.88 -11.39
N VAL A 41 -40.35 -3.23 -10.77
CA VAL A 41 -39.01 -3.08 -11.32
C VAL A 41 -38.29 -4.42 -11.51
N VAL A 42 -38.61 -5.44 -10.70
CA VAL A 42 -38.01 -6.78 -10.81
C VAL A 42 -38.50 -7.49 -12.08
N LEU A 43 -39.75 -7.25 -12.47
CA LEU A 43 -40.39 -7.86 -13.65
C LEU A 43 -40.24 -7.02 -14.93
N SER A 44 -39.70 -5.82 -14.81
CA SER A 44 -39.54 -4.85 -15.91
C SER A 44 -38.62 -5.33 -17.04
N SER A 45 -38.82 -4.76 -18.23
CA SER A 45 -37.96 -5.02 -19.40
C SER A 45 -36.49 -4.72 -19.12
N ALA A 46 -36.18 -3.63 -18.42
CA ALA A 46 -34.81 -3.25 -18.05
C ALA A 46 -34.09 -4.33 -17.22
N ASN A 47 -34.82 -5.10 -16.40
CA ASN A 47 -34.23 -6.24 -15.67
C ASN A 47 -34.19 -7.53 -16.50
N ARG A 48 -35.22 -7.80 -17.32
CA ARG A 48 -35.41 -9.08 -18.01
C ARG A 48 -34.76 -9.20 -19.38
N SER A 49 -34.72 -8.11 -20.14
CA SER A 49 -34.35 -8.09 -21.56
C SER A 49 -33.62 -6.81 -21.99
N GLY A 50 -33.30 -5.92 -21.05
CA GLY A 50 -32.50 -4.72 -21.29
C GLY A 50 -31.02 -5.04 -21.46
N SER A 51 -30.27 -4.07 -21.96
CA SER A 51 -28.81 -4.19 -22.14
C SER A 51 -28.07 -4.26 -20.79
N GLU A 52 -26.81 -4.69 -20.79
CA GLU A 52 -25.95 -4.63 -19.60
C GLU A 52 -25.73 -3.18 -19.10
N GLU A 53 -25.89 -2.17 -19.95
CA GLU A 53 -25.86 -0.76 -19.54
C GLU A 53 -27.16 -0.33 -18.85
N GLU A 54 -28.32 -0.74 -19.38
CA GLU A 54 -29.62 -0.51 -18.74
C GLU A 54 -29.72 -1.26 -17.40
N HIS A 55 -29.18 -2.47 -17.33
CA HIS A 55 -29.11 -3.28 -16.12
C HIS A 55 -28.19 -2.64 -15.06
N ARG A 56 -27.02 -2.13 -15.47
CA ARG A 56 -26.12 -1.38 -14.57
C ARG A 56 -26.74 -0.06 -14.11
N ALA A 57 -27.43 0.66 -15.00
CA ALA A 57 -28.17 1.88 -14.66
C ALA A 57 -29.36 1.59 -13.72
N LEU A 58 -30.01 0.42 -13.87
CA LEU A 58 -31.03 -0.06 -12.94
C LEU A 58 -30.45 -0.29 -11.54
N GLN A 59 -29.36 -1.05 -11.41
CA GLN A 59 -28.70 -1.30 -10.12
C GLN A 59 -28.18 0.00 -9.48
N ALA A 60 -27.50 0.85 -10.25
CA ALA A 60 -27.00 2.15 -9.80
C ALA A 60 -28.14 3.08 -9.31
N GLY A 61 -29.28 3.08 -10.02
CA GLY A 61 -30.43 3.91 -9.68
C GLY A 61 -31.22 3.40 -8.48
N LEU A 62 -31.36 2.08 -8.33
CA LEU A 62 -31.93 1.45 -7.13
C LEU A 62 -31.08 1.79 -5.90
N LEU A 63 -29.75 1.67 -6.00
CA LEU A 63 -28.82 2.09 -4.95
C LEU A 63 -28.94 3.59 -4.63
N TYR A 64 -28.97 4.46 -5.65
CA TYR A 64 -29.09 5.90 -5.45
C TYR A 64 -30.38 6.27 -4.69
N LEU A 65 -31.50 5.65 -5.06
CA LEU A 65 -32.79 5.86 -4.41
C LEU A 65 -32.80 5.26 -2.99
N ALA A 66 -32.25 4.06 -2.77
CA ALA A 66 -32.08 3.49 -1.42
C ALA A 66 -31.35 4.45 -0.47
N LEU A 67 -30.27 5.09 -0.96
CA LEU A 67 -29.47 6.02 -0.17
C LEU A 67 -30.15 7.38 0.05
N THR A 68 -31.01 7.87 -0.86
CA THR A 68 -31.50 9.27 -0.83
C THR A 68 -33.00 9.41 -0.54
N GLU A 69 -33.81 8.43 -0.91
CA GLU A 69 -35.27 8.42 -0.84
C GLU A 69 -35.77 7.13 -0.16
N PRO A 70 -35.67 7.03 1.18
CA PRO A 70 -36.15 5.87 1.93
C PRO A 70 -37.68 5.81 1.93
N ASP A 71 -38.25 5.11 0.95
CA ASP A 71 -39.66 4.77 0.90
C ASP A 71 -39.99 3.73 1.98
N ARG A 72 -41.16 3.88 2.60
CA ARG A 72 -41.67 2.98 3.64
C ARG A 72 -42.46 1.79 3.08
N ARG A 73 -42.71 1.77 1.76
CA ARG A 73 -43.59 0.77 1.11
C ARG A 73 -42.85 -0.42 0.48
N ARG A 74 -41.57 -0.27 0.15
CA ARG A 74 -40.69 -1.31 -0.39
C ARG A 74 -39.28 -1.10 0.12
N SER A 75 -38.61 -2.16 0.57
CA SER A 75 -37.16 -2.12 0.76
C SER A 75 -36.49 -2.10 -0.61
N PHE A 76 -35.75 -1.03 -0.91
CA PHE A 76 -34.91 -0.99 -2.10
C PHE A 76 -33.82 -2.08 -2.07
N CYS A 77 -33.42 -2.59 -0.90
CA CYS A 77 -32.53 -3.75 -0.83
C CYS A 77 -33.19 -5.01 -1.40
N THR A 78 -34.50 -5.20 -1.20
CA THR A 78 -35.22 -6.33 -1.83
C THR A 78 -35.20 -6.21 -3.35
N ASP A 79 -35.49 -5.02 -3.87
CA ASP A 79 -35.42 -4.76 -5.31
C ASP A 79 -33.99 -4.98 -5.86
N ILE A 80 -32.95 -4.48 -5.17
CA ILE A 80 -31.53 -4.67 -5.49
C ILE A 80 -31.13 -6.15 -5.56
N VAL A 81 -31.48 -6.93 -4.53
CA VAL A 81 -31.15 -8.38 -4.44
C VAL A 81 -31.86 -9.16 -5.53
N LEU A 82 -33.16 -8.92 -5.76
CA LEU A 82 -33.95 -9.63 -6.79
C LEU A 82 -33.59 -9.21 -8.23
N THR A 83 -32.85 -8.12 -8.41
CA THR A 83 -32.34 -7.65 -9.71
C THR A 83 -30.84 -7.86 -9.89
N SER A 84 -30.13 -8.50 -8.96
CA SER A 84 -28.68 -8.72 -9.10
C SER A 84 -28.39 -9.96 -9.93
N ARG A 85 -27.57 -9.80 -11.00
CA ARG A 85 -27.01 -10.90 -11.81
C ARG A 85 -25.62 -11.35 -11.33
N ASP A 86 -25.04 -10.62 -10.39
CA ASP A 86 -23.60 -10.55 -10.10
C ASP A 86 -23.23 -10.81 -8.63
N ASN A 87 -24.15 -11.42 -7.87
CA ASN A 87 -24.03 -11.62 -6.41
C ASN A 87 -23.69 -10.33 -5.65
N LEU A 88 -24.36 -9.23 -6.02
CA LEU A 88 -24.25 -7.88 -5.45
C LEU A 88 -22.90 -7.18 -5.63
N THR A 89 -21.97 -7.75 -6.40
CA THR A 89 -20.59 -7.25 -6.57
C THR A 89 -20.51 -5.78 -6.97
N TYR A 90 -21.29 -5.37 -7.97
CA TYR A 90 -21.35 -3.99 -8.46
C TYR A 90 -21.89 -3.03 -7.39
N VAL A 91 -22.98 -3.39 -6.71
CA VAL A 91 -23.59 -2.56 -5.66
C VAL A 91 -22.67 -2.42 -4.44
N LEU A 92 -22.02 -3.51 -4.02
CA LEU A 92 -21.02 -3.49 -2.95
C LEU A 92 -19.82 -2.61 -3.31
N SER A 93 -19.36 -2.68 -4.56
CA SER A 93 -18.28 -1.82 -5.09
C SER A 93 -18.69 -0.34 -5.08
N GLU A 94 -19.88 0.00 -5.56
CA GLU A 94 -20.38 1.39 -5.58
C GLU A 94 -20.60 1.96 -4.17
N ILE A 95 -21.18 1.20 -3.23
CA ILE A 95 -21.30 1.64 -1.83
C ILE A 95 -19.90 1.82 -1.23
N THR A 96 -18.96 0.89 -1.49
CA THR A 96 -17.58 0.99 -0.99
C THR A 96 -16.88 2.24 -1.52
N ARG A 97 -16.99 2.52 -2.83
CA ARG A 97 -16.49 3.75 -3.46
C ARG A 97 -17.09 5.00 -2.83
N LEU A 98 -18.40 5.02 -2.64
CA LEU A 98 -19.10 6.13 -1.98
C LEU A 98 -18.56 6.37 -0.56
N VAL A 99 -18.36 5.33 0.26
CA VAL A 99 -17.76 5.45 1.60
C VAL A 99 -16.28 5.86 1.54
N ALA A 100 -15.51 5.35 0.58
CA ALA A 100 -14.08 5.63 0.42
C ALA A 100 -13.80 7.09 -0.02
N GLU A 101 -14.55 7.62 -0.98
CA GLU A 101 -14.30 8.93 -1.57
C GLU A 101 -15.16 10.05 -0.96
N THR A 102 -16.45 9.80 -0.72
CA THR A 102 -17.44 10.90 -0.55
C THR A 102 -18.05 11.04 0.84
N TRP A 103 -17.78 10.11 1.76
CA TRP A 103 -18.35 10.09 3.12
C TRP A 103 -18.37 11.43 3.88
N PRO A 104 -17.31 12.27 3.87
CA PRO A 104 -17.33 13.56 4.57
C PRO A 104 -18.40 14.52 4.04
N LYS A 105 -18.74 14.44 2.74
CA LYS A 105 -19.74 15.28 2.06
C LYS A 105 -21.15 14.68 2.08
N MET A 106 -21.32 13.40 2.45
CA MET A 106 -22.65 12.78 2.54
C MET A 106 -23.58 13.50 3.52
N SER A 107 -24.88 13.54 3.22
CA SER A 107 -25.87 13.98 4.21
C SER A 107 -26.05 12.94 5.33
N GLN A 108 -26.48 13.39 6.51
CA GLN A 108 -26.70 12.50 7.66
C GLN A 108 -27.75 11.42 7.37
N ASN A 109 -28.80 11.76 6.61
CA ASN A 109 -29.82 10.81 6.18
C ASN A 109 -29.24 9.75 5.24
N VAL A 110 -28.36 10.14 4.31
CA VAL A 110 -27.66 9.22 3.40
C VAL A 110 -26.78 8.24 4.18
N ARG A 111 -26.06 8.71 5.19
CA ARG A 111 -25.27 7.82 6.08
C ARG A 111 -26.16 6.84 6.86
N ALA A 112 -27.29 7.29 7.39
CA ALA A 112 -28.23 6.43 8.11
C ALA A 112 -28.86 5.37 7.18
N ASN A 113 -29.25 5.75 5.97
CA ASN A 113 -29.76 4.84 4.95
C ASN A 113 -28.68 3.83 4.52
N LEU A 114 -27.41 4.25 4.40
CA LEU A 114 -26.28 3.37 4.06
C LEU A 114 -26.05 2.30 5.13
N LEU A 115 -26.06 2.67 6.42
CA LEU A 115 -25.94 1.69 7.51
C LEU A 115 -27.16 0.77 7.62
N THR A 116 -28.35 1.26 7.26
CA THR A 116 -29.58 0.44 7.19
C THR A 116 -29.48 -0.60 6.07
N LEU A 117 -29.11 -0.16 4.86
CA LEU A 117 -28.89 -1.01 3.68
C LEU A 117 -27.78 -2.04 3.94
N LEU A 118 -26.70 -1.66 4.63
CA LEU A 118 -25.66 -2.60 5.07
C LEU A 118 -26.21 -3.70 5.99
N GLY A 119 -27.15 -3.38 6.88
CA GLY A 119 -27.84 -4.37 7.71
C GLY A 119 -28.69 -5.34 6.89
N GLU A 120 -29.44 -4.83 5.90
CA GLU A 120 -30.20 -5.68 4.96
C GLU A 120 -29.27 -6.57 4.12
N LEU A 121 -28.12 -6.06 3.67
CA LEU A 121 -27.09 -6.80 2.93
C LEU A 121 -26.41 -7.89 3.78
N ILE A 122 -26.18 -7.65 5.07
CA ILE A 122 -25.68 -8.68 6.02
C ILE A 122 -26.70 -9.81 6.17
N VAL A 123 -28.00 -9.49 6.32
CA VAL A 123 -29.08 -10.48 6.36
C VAL A 123 -29.18 -11.27 5.04
N ALA A 124 -28.94 -10.61 3.91
CA ALA A 124 -28.82 -11.23 2.59
C ALA A 124 -27.51 -12.02 2.37
N ARG A 125 -26.63 -12.11 3.38
CA ARG A 125 -25.32 -12.80 3.37
C ARG A 125 -24.30 -12.28 2.33
N ALA A 126 -24.42 -11.01 1.94
CA ALA A 126 -23.50 -10.38 0.99
C ALA A 126 -22.05 -10.28 1.53
N SER A 127 -21.08 -10.19 0.61
CA SER A 127 -19.64 -10.06 0.92
C SER A 127 -19.24 -8.64 1.34
N VAL A 128 -19.75 -8.20 2.49
CA VAL A 128 -19.63 -6.83 3.00
C VAL A 128 -18.28 -6.48 3.66
N GLU A 129 -17.30 -7.39 3.66
CA GLU A 129 -15.99 -7.25 4.34
C GLU A 129 -15.27 -5.95 3.97
N VAL A 130 -15.15 -5.68 2.67
CA VAL A 130 -14.42 -4.50 2.16
C VAL A 130 -15.17 -3.21 2.48
N LEU A 131 -16.51 -3.26 2.50
CA LEU A 131 -17.37 -2.14 2.90
C LEU A 131 -17.25 -1.85 4.41
N LEU A 132 -17.29 -2.89 5.26
CA LEU A 132 -17.08 -2.75 6.70
C LEU A 132 -15.67 -2.23 7.03
N LEU A 133 -14.64 -2.71 6.34
CA LEU A 133 -13.28 -2.15 6.42
C LEU A 133 -13.26 -0.65 6.15
N HIS A 134 -13.94 -0.17 5.10
CA HIS A 134 -14.00 1.26 4.79
C HIS A 134 -14.82 2.06 5.83
N ILE A 135 -15.87 1.48 6.42
CA ILE A 135 -16.67 2.10 7.49
C ILE A 135 -15.88 2.18 8.80
N TYR A 136 -15.14 1.14 9.18
CA TYR A 136 -14.23 1.15 10.34
C TYR A 136 -13.13 2.22 10.19
N ARG A 137 -12.69 2.51 8.97
CA ARG A 137 -11.78 3.62 8.64
C ARG A 137 -12.43 5.01 8.61
N ARG A 138 -13.75 5.11 8.84
CA ARG A 138 -14.46 6.36 9.14
C ARG A 138 -14.70 6.58 10.63
N MET A 139 -14.70 5.51 11.44
CA MET A 139 -14.73 5.56 12.90
C MET A 139 -13.36 6.04 13.43
N SER A 140 -13.24 7.35 13.64
CA SER A 140 -11.97 8.02 13.93
C SER A 140 -11.65 7.98 15.43
N SER A 141 -10.38 7.75 15.78
CA SER A 141 -9.90 7.89 17.17
C SER A 141 -9.53 9.37 17.43
N GLY A 142 -9.73 9.82 18.67
CA GLY A 142 -9.50 11.21 19.07
C GLY A 142 -10.50 12.23 18.51
N ASP A 143 -11.66 11.76 18.03
CA ASP A 143 -12.77 12.57 17.51
C ASP A 143 -14.06 12.26 18.28
N LEU A 144 -14.38 13.07 19.31
CA LEU A 144 -15.63 12.97 20.05
C LEU A 144 -16.77 13.82 19.44
N SER A 145 -16.70 14.15 18.15
CA SER A 145 -17.79 14.84 17.48
C SER A 145 -19.05 13.97 17.39
N GLN A 146 -20.22 14.61 17.48
CA GLN A 146 -21.51 13.90 17.41
C GLN A 146 -21.69 13.08 16.12
N SER A 147 -20.99 13.44 15.03
CA SER A 147 -21.02 12.69 13.76
C SER A 147 -20.19 11.40 13.80
N ASN A 148 -19.10 11.37 14.57
CA ASN A 148 -18.27 10.17 14.75
C ASN A 148 -18.86 9.25 15.82
N LEU A 149 -19.29 9.82 16.96
CA LEU A 149 -19.99 9.07 18.02
C LEU A 149 -21.26 8.39 17.50
N TRP A 150 -22.09 9.09 16.70
CA TRP A 150 -23.27 8.48 16.08
C TRP A 150 -22.91 7.31 15.14
N LEU A 151 -21.83 7.45 14.36
CA LEU A 151 -21.39 6.37 13.46
C LEU A 151 -20.96 5.14 14.26
N ILE A 152 -20.15 5.36 15.30
CA ILE A 152 -19.66 4.27 16.16
C ILE A 152 -20.84 3.59 16.86
N GLU A 153 -21.76 4.35 17.44
CA GLU A 153 -22.97 3.82 18.09
C GLU A 153 -23.83 2.99 17.13
N ASN A 154 -24.05 3.47 15.89
CA ASN A 154 -24.89 2.76 14.91
C ASN A 154 -24.17 1.50 14.34
N VAL A 155 -22.84 1.51 14.28
CA VAL A 155 -22.05 0.33 13.90
C VAL A 155 -21.99 -0.69 15.05
N VAL A 156 -21.86 -0.27 16.31
CA VAL A 156 -21.97 -1.16 17.49
C VAL A 156 -23.35 -1.79 17.57
N ASP A 157 -24.41 -1.00 17.33
CA ASP A 157 -25.80 -1.47 17.18
C ASP A 157 -25.94 -2.55 16.11
N LEU A 158 -25.30 -2.35 14.95
CA LEU A 158 -25.35 -3.27 13.82
C LEU A 158 -24.58 -4.57 14.11
N LEU A 159 -23.41 -4.47 14.75
CA LEU A 159 -22.55 -5.60 15.06
C LEU A 159 -23.13 -6.48 16.18
N ASP A 160 -23.66 -5.89 17.26
CA ASP A 160 -24.30 -6.64 18.36
C ASP A 160 -25.53 -7.43 17.85
N LYS A 161 -26.35 -6.83 16.98
CA LYS A 161 -27.48 -7.50 16.32
C LYS A 161 -27.07 -8.66 15.38
N ASN A 162 -25.82 -8.68 14.92
CA ASN A 162 -25.31 -9.65 13.94
C ASN A 162 -24.07 -10.42 14.44
N LYS A 163 -23.83 -10.47 15.77
CA LYS A 163 -22.57 -11.02 16.32
C LYS A 163 -22.40 -12.52 16.09
N GLU A 164 -23.49 -13.27 15.89
CA GLU A 164 -23.41 -14.68 15.48
C GLU A 164 -22.95 -14.85 14.02
N TRP A 165 -23.37 -13.96 13.11
CA TRP A 165 -22.87 -13.91 11.74
C TRP A 165 -21.38 -13.50 11.72
N LEU A 166 -20.99 -12.51 12.53
CA LEU A 166 -19.59 -12.11 12.68
C LEU A 166 -18.71 -13.25 13.23
N GLY A 167 -19.24 -14.06 14.14
CA GLY A 167 -18.59 -15.25 14.69
C GLY A 167 -18.49 -16.46 13.75
N SER A 168 -19.09 -16.40 12.55
CA SER A 168 -19.07 -17.51 11.59
C SER A 168 -17.69 -17.75 10.98
N THR A 169 -17.41 -19.00 10.59
CA THR A 169 -16.09 -19.48 10.15
C THR A 169 -15.50 -18.67 8.99
N GLU A 170 -16.34 -18.19 8.07
CA GLU A 170 -15.94 -17.31 6.95
C GLU A 170 -15.32 -16.00 7.46
N ARG A 171 -15.95 -15.39 8.47
CA ARG A 171 -15.65 -14.02 8.93
C ARG A 171 -14.55 -14.01 10.00
N GLN A 172 -14.34 -15.14 10.69
CA GLN A 172 -13.23 -15.38 11.62
C GLN A 172 -11.83 -15.16 11.03
N GLY A 173 -11.63 -15.36 9.72
CA GLY A 173 -10.32 -15.26 9.08
C GLY A 173 -9.77 -13.83 8.93
N PHE A 174 -10.63 -12.81 8.97
CA PHE A 174 -10.23 -11.40 8.80
C PHE A 174 -11.18 -10.41 9.46
N LEU A 175 -12.48 -10.51 9.19
CA LEU A 175 -13.45 -9.50 9.59
C LEU A 175 -13.62 -9.43 11.12
N LEU A 176 -13.80 -10.56 11.82
CA LEU A 176 -13.94 -10.57 13.28
C LEU A 176 -12.68 -10.02 13.99
N PRO A 177 -11.45 -10.46 13.65
CA PRO A 177 -10.23 -9.84 14.17
C PRO A 177 -10.16 -8.33 13.90
N LEU A 178 -10.55 -7.88 12.71
CA LEU A 178 -10.58 -6.47 12.34
C LEU A 178 -11.63 -5.66 13.14
N THR A 179 -12.81 -6.24 13.40
CA THR A 179 -13.84 -5.64 14.25
C THR A 179 -13.31 -5.45 15.67
N VAL A 180 -12.73 -6.50 16.25
CA VAL A 180 -12.14 -6.45 17.60
C VAL A 180 -11.02 -5.41 17.67
N PHE A 181 -10.08 -5.42 16.71
CA PHE A 181 -9.01 -4.42 16.62
C PHE A 181 -9.54 -2.98 16.51
N THR A 182 -10.65 -2.79 15.80
CA THR A 182 -11.32 -1.48 15.66
C THR A 182 -11.97 -1.03 16.96
N LEU A 183 -12.68 -1.91 17.68
CA LEU A 183 -13.29 -1.57 18.97
C LEU A 183 -12.23 -1.28 20.04
N LEU A 184 -11.20 -2.12 20.16
CA LEU A 184 -10.09 -1.95 21.10
C LEU A 184 -9.32 -0.63 20.90
N ARG A 185 -9.30 -0.09 19.66
CA ARG A 185 -8.74 1.23 19.33
C ARG A 185 -9.60 2.40 19.84
N LEU A 186 -10.92 2.24 19.89
CA LEU A 186 -11.89 3.34 20.11
C LEU A 186 -12.35 3.47 21.57
N ILE A 187 -12.55 2.35 22.28
CA ILE A 187 -12.96 2.30 23.68
C ILE A 187 -12.13 3.23 24.62
N PRO A 188 -10.81 3.42 24.44
CA PRO A 188 -10.05 4.38 25.26
C PRO A 188 -10.60 5.80 25.22
N ASP A 189 -11.05 6.28 24.06
CA ASP A 189 -11.45 7.67 23.83
C ASP A 189 -12.81 8.02 24.48
N HIS A 190 -13.75 7.08 24.55
CA HIS A 190 -15.14 7.32 25.01
C HIS A 190 -15.31 7.39 26.54
N HIS A 191 -14.32 7.92 27.27
CA HIS A 191 -14.45 8.08 28.73
C HIS A 191 -15.36 9.25 29.11
N ALA A 192 -15.97 9.18 30.30
CA ALA A 192 -16.66 10.33 30.86
C ALA A 192 -15.65 11.46 31.16
N ALA A 193 -16.00 12.71 30.84
CA ALA A 193 -15.20 13.86 31.22
C ALA A 193 -15.18 14.00 32.75
N SER A 194 -13.99 14.08 33.35
CA SER A 194 -13.83 14.16 34.81
C SER A 194 -14.56 15.39 35.38
N PRO A 195 -15.27 15.26 36.52
CA PRO A 195 -16.10 16.33 37.11
C PRO A 195 -15.28 17.45 37.80
N GLY A 196 -14.07 17.74 37.31
CA GLY A 196 -13.16 18.78 37.82
C GLY A 196 -12.87 19.92 36.83
N SER A 197 -13.38 19.87 35.60
CA SER A 197 -13.13 20.91 34.57
C SER A 197 -14.01 22.16 34.81
N VAL A 198 -13.70 22.93 35.85
CA VAL A 198 -14.45 24.14 36.25
C VAL A 198 -13.75 25.41 35.75
N VAL A 199 -13.89 25.73 34.45
CA VAL A 199 -13.49 27.04 33.90
C VAL A 199 -14.51 27.55 32.88
N SER A 200 -14.94 28.81 33.06
CA SER A 200 -15.71 29.66 32.13
C SER A 200 -16.99 29.09 31.50
N GLN A 201 -18.11 29.47 32.11
CA GLN A 201 -19.47 29.47 31.60
C GLN A 201 -19.61 29.91 30.12
N SER A 202 -20.45 29.20 29.36
CA SER A 202 -21.34 29.84 28.37
C SER A 202 -22.69 29.12 28.37
N THR A 203 -23.79 29.88 28.26
CA THR A 203 -25.14 29.38 28.63
C THR A 203 -25.94 28.87 27.43
N THR A 204 -25.60 27.69 26.90
CA THR A 204 -26.50 26.93 26.00
C THR A 204 -26.41 25.40 26.22
N SER A 205 -27.58 24.78 26.36
CA SER A 205 -27.82 23.37 26.68
C SER A 205 -26.95 22.35 25.92
N THR A 206 -25.95 21.77 26.59
CA THR A 206 -25.03 20.74 26.03
C THR A 206 -24.64 19.62 27.01
N SER A 207 -25.27 19.54 28.19
CA SER A 207 -24.93 18.58 29.26
C SER A 207 -25.35 17.11 29.00
N THR A 208 -25.81 16.77 27.80
CA THR A 208 -26.27 15.42 27.42
C THR A 208 -25.16 14.52 26.84
N CYS A 209 -24.10 15.09 26.27
CA CYS A 209 -23.12 14.33 25.48
C CYS A 209 -22.30 13.33 26.33
N SER A 210 -21.90 13.72 27.54
CA SER A 210 -21.05 12.90 28.43
C SER A 210 -21.72 11.60 28.92
N ILE A 211 -23.04 11.59 29.05
CA ILE A 211 -23.82 10.38 29.42
C ILE A 211 -23.85 9.41 28.23
N SER A 212 -24.02 9.94 27.01
CA SER A 212 -24.06 9.15 25.78
C SER A 212 -22.73 8.41 25.54
N ALA A 213 -21.59 9.11 25.68
CA ALA A 213 -20.27 8.51 25.48
C ALA A 213 -19.97 7.38 26.47
N CYS A 214 -20.32 7.56 27.76
CA CYS A 214 -20.11 6.53 28.79
C CYS A 214 -20.97 5.27 28.53
N SER A 215 -22.21 5.45 28.08
CA SER A 215 -23.10 4.36 27.65
C SER A 215 -22.51 3.59 26.46
N LEU A 216 -22.08 4.32 25.42
CA LEU A 216 -21.44 3.73 24.23
C LEU A 216 -20.22 2.89 24.61
N ARG A 217 -19.33 3.44 25.45
CA ARG A 217 -18.10 2.77 25.92
C ARG A 217 -18.40 1.42 26.59
N HIS A 218 -19.42 1.37 27.44
CA HIS A 218 -19.80 0.13 28.11
C HIS A 218 -20.32 -0.92 27.11
N ARG A 219 -21.10 -0.51 26.11
CA ARG A 219 -21.58 -1.40 25.03
C ARG A 219 -20.44 -1.93 24.16
N GLU A 220 -19.49 -1.06 23.79
CA GLU A 220 -18.28 -1.48 23.08
C GLU A 220 -17.43 -2.46 23.89
N LEU A 221 -17.24 -2.21 25.20
CA LEU A 221 -16.51 -3.08 26.12
C LEU A 221 -17.13 -4.47 26.21
N VAL A 222 -18.45 -4.56 26.38
CA VAL A 222 -19.20 -5.83 26.46
C VAL A 222 -19.12 -6.58 25.12
N LEU A 223 -19.37 -5.90 24.00
CA LEU A 223 -19.31 -6.53 22.67
C LEU A 223 -17.90 -7.03 22.32
N ALA A 224 -16.86 -6.25 22.64
CA ALA A 224 -15.49 -6.66 22.41
C ALA A 224 -15.09 -7.86 23.29
N GLU A 225 -15.47 -7.86 24.57
CA GLU A 225 -15.15 -8.96 25.50
C GLU A 225 -15.86 -10.27 25.12
N GLU A 226 -17.15 -10.21 24.75
CA GLU A 226 -17.92 -11.37 24.28
C GLU A 226 -17.30 -11.97 23.02
N LEU A 227 -16.95 -11.13 22.03
CA LEU A 227 -16.31 -11.57 20.78
C LEU A 227 -14.93 -12.17 21.03
N ILE A 228 -14.12 -11.56 21.91
CA ILE A 228 -12.78 -12.10 22.24
C ILE A 228 -12.90 -13.42 22.98
N ARG A 229 -13.75 -13.55 24.02
CA ARG A 229 -13.89 -14.83 24.75
C ARG A 229 -14.40 -15.96 23.86
N LYS A 230 -15.35 -15.68 22.97
CA LYS A 230 -15.96 -16.69 22.09
C LYS A 230 -15.04 -17.14 20.94
N HIS A 231 -14.10 -16.29 20.53
CA HIS A 231 -13.23 -16.52 19.36
C HIS A 231 -11.76 -16.17 19.65
N PHE A 232 -11.27 -16.48 20.86
CA PHE A 232 -9.99 -15.99 21.38
C PHE A 232 -8.81 -16.25 20.45
N ASP A 233 -8.67 -17.48 19.94
CA ASP A 233 -7.55 -17.87 19.10
C ASP A 233 -7.44 -17.06 17.80
N ARG A 234 -8.57 -16.56 17.28
CA ARG A 234 -8.63 -15.67 16.10
C ARG A 234 -8.28 -14.23 16.45
N CYS A 235 -8.62 -13.78 17.65
CA CYS A 235 -8.23 -12.46 18.15
C CYS A 235 -6.73 -12.43 18.51
N ALA A 236 -6.21 -13.49 19.11
CA ALA A 236 -4.79 -13.64 19.43
C ALA A 236 -3.90 -13.71 18.18
N GLN A 237 -4.41 -14.20 17.04
CA GLN A 237 -3.73 -14.17 15.74
C GLN A 237 -3.48 -12.75 15.18
N ILE A 238 -4.04 -11.70 15.78
CA ILE A 238 -3.63 -10.30 15.54
C ILE A 238 -2.21 -10.05 16.08
N GLY A 239 -1.77 -10.80 17.08
CA GLY A 239 -0.45 -10.70 17.70
C GLY A 239 -0.25 -9.49 18.60
N ARG A 240 0.99 -9.02 18.72
CA ARG A 240 1.41 -8.05 19.75
C ARG A 240 0.54 -6.79 19.86
N ASP A 241 0.07 -6.19 18.76
CA ASP A 241 -0.76 -4.97 18.86
C ASP A 241 -2.14 -5.19 19.48
N PHE A 242 -2.69 -6.41 19.49
CA PHE A 242 -3.92 -6.74 20.24
C PHE A 242 -3.67 -6.57 21.75
N VAL A 243 -2.54 -7.08 22.26
CA VAL A 243 -2.09 -6.85 23.65
C VAL A 243 -1.85 -5.37 23.91
N ARG A 244 -1.24 -4.64 22.97
CA ARG A 244 -0.98 -3.19 23.09
C ARG A 244 -2.27 -2.35 23.21
N LEU A 245 -3.34 -2.74 22.53
CA LEU A 245 -4.63 -2.04 22.63
C LEU A 245 -5.38 -2.43 23.91
N LEU A 246 -5.35 -3.70 24.31
CA LEU A 246 -5.90 -4.17 25.59
C LEU A 246 -5.34 -3.40 26.80
N HIS A 247 -4.05 -3.04 26.80
CA HIS A 247 -3.45 -2.23 27.87
C HIS A 247 -4.21 -0.93 28.19
N GLY A 248 -4.86 -0.30 27.20
CA GLY A 248 -5.63 0.94 27.42
C GLY A 248 -6.96 0.73 28.16
N ILE A 249 -7.42 -0.51 28.29
CA ILE A 249 -8.76 -0.87 28.78
C ILE A 249 -8.77 -2.03 29.80
N ALA A 250 -7.64 -2.70 30.03
CA ALA A 250 -7.45 -3.85 30.93
C ALA A 250 -7.82 -3.63 32.41
N ARG A 251 -8.17 -2.40 32.81
CA ARG A 251 -8.65 -2.05 34.17
C ARG A 251 -10.15 -1.73 34.22
N LEU A 252 -10.88 -1.95 33.12
CA LEU A 252 -12.31 -1.63 32.97
C LEU A 252 -13.11 -2.94 32.93
N GLU A 253 -14.29 -2.98 33.54
CA GLU A 253 -15.17 -4.16 33.45
C GLU A 253 -15.97 -4.19 32.14
N PRO A 254 -16.22 -5.37 31.54
CA PRO A 254 -15.77 -6.71 31.95
C PRO A 254 -14.34 -7.08 31.51
N MET A 255 -13.68 -6.22 30.72
CA MET A 255 -12.37 -6.47 30.10
C MET A 255 -11.26 -6.86 31.08
N ARG A 256 -11.33 -6.40 32.33
CA ARG A 256 -10.41 -6.78 33.41
C ARG A 256 -10.40 -8.29 33.65
N HIS A 257 -11.56 -8.94 33.73
CA HIS A 257 -11.61 -10.39 33.95
C HIS A 257 -10.95 -11.16 32.81
N LEU A 258 -11.13 -10.72 31.56
CA LEU A 258 -10.44 -11.29 30.40
C LEU A 258 -8.92 -11.07 30.49
N TRP A 259 -8.47 -9.90 30.97
CA TRP A 259 -7.05 -9.60 31.16
C TRP A 259 -6.40 -10.44 32.28
N ASP A 260 -7.10 -10.62 33.40
CA ASP A 260 -6.65 -11.47 34.50
C ASP A 260 -6.58 -12.95 34.04
N ASP A 261 -7.55 -13.44 33.27
CA ASP A 261 -7.51 -14.78 32.64
C ASP A 261 -6.33 -14.93 31.65
N MET A 262 -6.07 -13.93 30.80
CA MET A 262 -4.92 -13.94 29.86
C MET A 262 -3.55 -13.99 30.56
N LEU A 263 -3.45 -13.49 31.79
CA LEU A 263 -2.22 -13.49 32.58
C LEU A 263 -2.06 -14.72 33.49
N GLN A 264 -3.16 -15.30 33.97
CA GLN A 264 -3.14 -16.30 35.06
C GLN A 264 -3.72 -17.67 34.66
N ASN A 265 -4.55 -17.73 33.61
CA ASN A 265 -5.38 -18.90 33.30
C ASN A 265 -5.56 -19.09 31.78
N MET A 266 -4.49 -18.91 30.99
CA MET A 266 -4.57 -18.93 29.51
C MET A 266 -5.36 -20.13 28.92
N PRO A 267 -5.24 -21.37 29.45
CA PRO A 267 -6.00 -22.54 28.96
C PRO A 267 -7.53 -22.47 29.15
N SER A 268 -8.08 -21.50 29.88
CA SER A 268 -9.53 -21.27 29.95
C SER A 268 -10.07 -20.44 28.79
N LEU A 269 -9.18 -19.77 28.04
CA LEU A 269 -9.51 -18.95 26.87
C LEU A 269 -9.08 -19.62 25.55
N SER A 270 -8.02 -20.43 25.58
CA SER A 270 -7.37 -20.95 24.38
C SER A 270 -7.03 -22.44 24.47
N SER A 271 -7.11 -23.13 23.33
CA SER A 271 -6.56 -24.48 23.16
C SER A 271 -5.23 -24.49 22.37
N HIS A 272 -4.79 -23.33 21.90
CA HIS A 272 -3.62 -23.15 21.03
C HIS A 272 -2.50 -22.31 21.67
N PHE A 273 -2.85 -21.39 22.56
CA PHE A 273 -1.93 -20.51 23.28
C PHE A 273 -1.82 -20.95 24.75
N THR A 274 -0.60 -21.23 25.21
CA THR A 274 -0.28 -21.58 26.59
C THR A 274 0.01 -20.36 27.46
N SER A 275 0.42 -19.24 26.86
CA SER A 275 0.78 -18.02 27.59
C SER A 275 0.69 -16.75 26.74
N LEU A 276 0.56 -15.59 27.41
CA LEU A 276 0.62 -14.26 26.77
C LEU A 276 1.92 -14.03 25.96
N ALA A 277 3.01 -14.69 26.33
CA ALA A 277 4.31 -14.58 25.66
C ALA A 277 4.23 -14.97 24.18
N GLU A 278 3.52 -16.05 23.86
CA GLU A 278 3.34 -16.54 22.48
C GLU A 278 2.59 -15.53 21.60
N ILE A 279 1.65 -14.78 22.18
CA ILE A 279 0.89 -13.73 21.48
C ILE A 279 1.77 -12.50 21.21
N LEU A 280 2.65 -12.13 22.15
CA LEU A 280 3.62 -11.04 21.99
C LEU A 280 4.69 -11.35 20.92
N GLU A 281 5.06 -12.62 20.80
CA GLU A 281 5.98 -13.11 19.78
C GLU A 281 5.41 -13.04 18.35
N ILE A 282 4.08 -12.93 18.16
CA ILE A 282 3.45 -12.75 16.84
C ILE A 282 3.58 -11.28 16.40
N THR A 283 4.23 -11.05 15.26
CA THR A 283 4.31 -9.75 14.60
C THR A 283 2.95 -9.40 13.96
N THR A 284 2.40 -8.23 14.30
CA THR A 284 1.07 -7.79 13.87
C THR A 284 0.96 -7.69 12.33
N PRO A 285 -0.03 -8.37 11.70
CA PRO A 285 -0.26 -8.23 10.25
C PRO A 285 -0.55 -6.78 9.83
N GLN A 286 0.10 -6.33 8.76
CA GLN A 286 0.06 -4.93 8.31
C GLN A 286 -1.36 -4.41 8.05
N CYS A 287 -2.27 -5.26 7.55
CA CYS A 287 -3.67 -4.93 7.25
C CYS A 287 -4.44 -4.37 8.46
N PHE A 288 -4.12 -4.80 9.69
CA PHE A 288 -4.68 -4.20 10.91
C PHE A 288 -4.01 -2.85 11.20
N THR A 289 -2.68 -2.77 11.14
CA THR A 289 -1.97 -1.52 11.46
C THR A 289 -2.30 -0.37 10.50
N GLN A 290 -2.68 -0.68 9.25
CA GLN A 290 -3.18 0.30 8.29
C GLN A 290 -4.48 0.98 8.77
N THR A 291 -5.37 0.28 9.47
CA THR A 291 -6.69 0.81 9.91
C THR A 291 -6.63 1.58 11.23
N LEU A 292 -5.44 1.81 11.78
CA LEU A 292 -5.24 2.67 12.95
C LEU A 292 -5.60 4.14 12.66
N ILE A 293 -5.46 4.60 11.41
CA ILE A 293 -5.77 5.98 11.01
C ILE A 293 -6.86 6.05 9.92
N PRO A 294 -7.64 7.15 9.86
CA PRO A 294 -8.61 7.38 8.78
C PRO A 294 -7.94 7.42 7.39
N HIS A 295 -8.65 7.01 6.34
CA HIS A 295 -8.11 7.01 4.97
C HIS A 295 -7.60 8.39 4.50
N GLU A 296 -8.30 9.46 4.85
CA GLU A 296 -7.89 10.84 4.53
C GLU A 296 -6.59 11.26 5.26
N MET A 297 -6.35 10.71 6.45
CA MET A 297 -5.11 10.93 7.20
C MET A 297 -3.94 10.13 6.62
N GLU A 298 -4.20 8.90 6.14
CA GLU A 298 -3.25 8.07 5.39
C GLU A 298 -2.81 8.74 4.08
N GLN A 299 -3.76 9.33 3.31
CA GLN A 299 -3.46 10.13 2.13
C GLN A 299 -2.52 11.30 2.46
N TRP A 300 -2.87 12.11 3.47
CA TRP A 300 -2.07 13.28 3.85
C TRP A 300 -0.69 12.92 4.41
N ALA A 301 -0.58 11.82 5.15
CA ALA A 301 0.69 11.36 5.71
C ALA A 301 1.62 10.79 4.62
N ARG A 302 1.08 9.99 3.69
CA ARG A 302 1.81 9.50 2.51
C ARG A 302 2.26 10.65 1.64
N TRP A 303 1.37 11.60 1.33
CA TRP A 303 1.68 12.77 0.52
C TRP A 303 2.86 13.57 1.10
N MET A 304 2.80 13.86 2.42
CA MET A 304 3.87 14.59 3.09
C MET A 304 5.20 13.84 2.97
N MET A 305 5.23 12.53 3.24
CA MET A 305 6.47 11.74 3.20
C MET A 305 6.98 11.41 1.78
N LYS A 306 6.12 11.37 0.76
CA LYS A 306 6.53 11.14 -0.64
C LYS A 306 6.92 12.40 -1.40
N ASN A 307 6.46 13.60 -1.00
CA ASN A 307 6.60 14.80 -1.84
C ASN A 307 7.17 16.05 -1.13
N VAL A 308 7.25 16.08 0.22
CA VAL A 308 7.83 17.23 0.94
C VAL A 308 9.33 17.04 1.17
N HIS A 309 10.15 17.82 0.48
CA HIS A 309 11.60 17.84 0.67
C HIS A 309 12.02 18.48 2.01
N CYS A 310 12.91 17.82 2.74
CA CYS A 310 13.44 18.27 4.04
C CYS A 310 14.81 18.97 3.88
N VAL A 311 14.89 19.94 2.98
CA VAL A 311 16.12 20.70 2.67
C VAL A 311 16.03 22.15 3.18
N PRO A 312 17.18 22.83 3.41
CA PRO A 312 17.19 24.25 3.70
C PRO A 312 16.40 25.06 2.65
N ARG A 313 15.61 26.03 3.12
CA ARG A 313 14.65 26.88 2.36
C ARG A 313 13.29 26.25 2.03
N VAL A 314 13.07 24.94 2.17
CA VAL A 314 11.70 24.37 2.06
C VAL A 314 10.97 24.54 3.40
N PRO A 315 9.75 25.10 3.43
CA PRO A 315 9.02 25.36 4.67
C PRO A 315 8.28 24.09 5.16
N VAL A 316 9.03 23.04 5.51
CA VAL A 316 8.50 21.74 6.01
C VAL A 316 7.43 21.94 7.09
N ASN A 317 7.72 22.84 8.05
CA ASN A 317 6.81 23.20 9.14
C ASN A 317 5.44 23.66 8.66
N ARG A 318 5.29 24.22 7.45
CA ARG A 318 4.00 24.67 6.90
C ARG A 318 3.07 23.50 6.56
N TYR A 319 3.62 22.37 6.11
CA TYR A 319 2.86 21.16 5.83
C TYR A 319 2.47 20.45 7.13
N GLN A 320 3.40 20.39 8.09
CA GLN A 320 3.15 19.96 9.47
C GLN A 320 2.04 20.81 10.12
N ASP A 321 2.10 22.13 9.99
CA ASP A 321 1.05 23.09 10.42
C ASP A 321 -0.33 22.77 9.84
N PHE A 322 -0.42 22.50 8.54
CA PHE A 322 -1.69 22.16 7.89
C PHE A 322 -2.23 20.81 8.39
N PHE A 323 -1.37 19.80 8.51
CA PHE A 323 -1.71 18.50 9.08
C PHE A 323 -2.19 18.64 10.54
N GLN A 324 -1.49 19.45 11.35
CA GLN A 324 -1.80 19.68 12.76
C GLN A 324 -3.13 20.41 12.95
N ARG A 325 -3.42 21.45 12.15
CA ARG A 325 -4.72 22.12 12.15
C ARG A 325 -5.87 21.19 11.75
N LYS A 326 -5.61 20.24 10.84
CA LYS A 326 -6.61 19.32 10.29
C LYS A 326 -6.93 18.13 11.20
N PHE A 327 -5.91 17.48 11.79
CA PHE A 327 -6.07 16.22 12.52
C PHE A 327 -5.70 16.29 14.00
N PHE A 328 -5.00 17.33 14.46
CA PHE A 328 -4.42 17.41 15.81
C PHE A 328 -4.81 18.66 16.61
N SER A 329 -5.89 19.34 16.19
CA SER A 329 -6.37 20.61 16.73
C SER A 329 -7.32 20.49 17.94
N THR A 330 -7.91 19.32 18.17
CA THR A 330 -8.73 19.01 19.34
C THR A 330 -7.87 18.45 20.49
N PRO A 331 -8.20 18.67 21.78
CA PRO A 331 -7.49 18.03 22.88
C PRO A 331 -7.66 16.49 22.88
N GLU A 332 -8.76 15.98 22.33
CA GLU A 332 -9.05 14.55 22.17
C GLU A 332 -8.09 13.86 21.18
N SER A 333 -7.58 14.58 20.17
CA SER A 333 -6.69 14.06 19.11
C SER A 333 -5.33 13.49 19.57
N GLN A 334 -5.08 13.45 20.87
CA GLN A 334 -3.82 12.95 21.43
C GLN A 334 -3.68 11.43 21.20
N SER A 335 -4.75 10.63 21.34
CA SER A 335 -4.73 9.19 21.03
C SER A 335 -4.41 8.90 19.54
N LEU A 336 -4.94 9.73 18.64
CA LEU A 336 -4.68 9.65 17.20
C LEU A 336 -3.19 9.84 16.84
N ARG A 337 -2.39 10.53 17.66
CA ARG A 337 -0.92 10.64 17.48
C ARG A 337 -0.22 9.30 17.63
N VAL A 338 -0.66 8.46 18.58
CA VAL A 338 -0.14 7.09 18.79
C VAL A 338 -0.48 6.21 17.58
N CYS A 339 -1.70 6.35 17.07
CA CYS A 339 -2.18 5.63 15.88
C CYS A 339 -1.37 6.00 14.62
N LEU A 340 -1.15 7.30 14.37
CA LEU A 340 -0.30 7.76 13.26
C LEU A 340 1.14 7.27 13.40
N LEU A 341 1.73 7.36 14.61
CA LEU A 341 3.09 6.90 14.84
C LEU A 341 3.23 5.41 14.51
N ARG A 342 2.32 4.56 15.04
CA ARG A 342 2.35 3.11 14.78
C ARG A 342 2.24 2.81 13.28
N TYR A 343 1.30 3.47 12.58
CA TYR A 343 1.14 3.39 11.13
C TYR A 343 2.44 3.74 10.35
N ILE A 344 3.15 4.82 10.73
CA ILE A 344 4.41 5.23 10.09
C ILE A 344 5.52 4.20 10.34
N VAL A 345 5.53 3.58 11.52
CA VAL A 345 6.50 2.55 11.89
C VAL A 345 6.26 1.25 11.12
N THR A 346 5.03 0.71 11.12
CA THR A 346 4.74 -0.67 10.66
C THR A 346 4.31 -0.81 9.21
N TYR A 347 3.79 0.26 8.58
CA TYR A 347 3.13 0.15 7.28
C TYR A 347 3.64 1.15 6.22
N PHE A 348 4.12 2.32 6.64
CA PHE A 348 4.83 3.21 5.71
C PHE A 348 6.31 2.83 5.63
N TYR A 349 6.68 2.00 4.66
CA TYR A 349 8.07 1.71 4.31
C TYR A 349 8.47 2.54 3.08
N PRO A 350 9.48 3.43 3.18
CA PRO A 350 10.06 4.09 2.01
C PRO A 350 10.89 3.09 1.21
N ASP A 351 10.84 3.20 -0.11
CA ASP A 351 11.74 2.52 -1.03
C ASP A 351 13.16 3.14 -1.01
N ASN A 352 14.12 2.48 -1.67
CA ASN A 352 15.52 2.92 -1.66
C ASN A 352 15.73 4.30 -2.31
N GLU A 353 14.89 4.67 -3.28
CA GLU A 353 14.95 5.99 -3.90
C GLU A 353 14.48 7.07 -2.92
N MET A 354 13.36 6.83 -2.22
CA MET A 354 12.90 7.68 -1.12
C MET A 354 13.95 7.81 0.00
N LEU A 355 14.65 6.73 0.36
CA LEU A 355 15.71 6.75 1.38
C LEU A 355 16.97 7.52 0.92
N ALA A 356 17.32 7.46 -0.37
CA ALA A 356 18.43 8.21 -0.95
C ALA A 356 18.07 9.67 -1.31
N SER A 357 16.77 9.99 -1.36
CA SER A 357 16.25 11.31 -1.71
C SER A 357 16.48 12.37 -0.64
N THR A 358 15.98 13.57 -0.91
CA THR A 358 15.90 14.67 0.07
C THR A 358 14.51 14.87 0.67
N LEU A 359 13.62 13.87 0.58
CA LEU A 359 12.28 13.89 1.18
C LEU A 359 12.33 13.89 2.72
N ILE A 360 11.20 14.20 3.37
CA ILE A 360 11.06 14.17 4.83
C ILE A 360 11.09 12.72 5.36
N PRO A 361 12.14 12.32 6.10
CA PRO A 361 12.30 10.94 6.53
C PRO A 361 11.38 10.62 7.70
N ARG A 362 11.04 9.33 7.87
CA ARG A 362 10.07 8.86 8.89
C ARG A 362 10.43 9.30 10.31
N TRP A 363 11.71 9.29 10.67
CA TRP A 363 12.19 9.74 11.98
C TRP A 363 11.87 11.22 12.25
N ASN A 364 11.86 12.07 11.21
CA ASN A 364 11.57 13.50 11.36
C ASN A 364 10.08 13.71 11.68
N VAL A 365 9.20 13.00 10.96
CA VAL A 365 7.75 13.01 11.22
C VAL A 365 7.46 12.47 12.62
N ILE A 366 8.13 11.40 13.05
CA ILE A 366 7.97 10.81 14.38
C ILE A 366 8.44 11.76 15.49
N SER A 367 9.62 12.38 15.35
CA SER A 367 10.10 13.39 16.31
C SER A 367 9.18 14.61 16.37
N TRP A 368 8.60 15.04 15.23
CA TRP A 368 7.57 16.08 15.21
C TRP A 368 6.32 15.65 15.97
N ILE A 369 5.73 14.47 15.69
CA ILE A 369 4.55 13.95 16.41
C ILE A 369 4.80 13.90 17.93
N LEU A 370 5.96 13.40 18.36
CA LEU A 370 6.36 13.35 19.77
C LEU A 370 6.50 14.75 20.38
N SER A 371 7.05 15.72 19.64
CA SER A 371 7.16 17.12 20.09
C SER A 371 5.80 17.83 20.24
N GLN A 372 4.76 17.35 19.56
CA GLN A 372 3.41 17.93 19.55
C GLN A 372 2.41 17.18 20.44
N SER A 373 2.87 16.26 21.29
CA SER A 373 2.02 15.67 22.33
C SER A 373 2.11 16.47 23.64
N THR A 374 0.95 16.80 24.21
CA THR A 374 0.83 17.59 25.45
C THR A 374 0.46 16.75 26.66
N CYS A 375 0.23 15.44 26.48
CA CYS A 375 -0.18 14.52 27.54
C CYS A 375 0.91 13.49 27.80
N ALA A 376 1.45 13.42 29.02
CA ALA A 376 2.53 12.52 29.38
C ALA A 376 2.19 11.03 29.15
N VAL A 377 0.95 10.61 29.42
CA VAL A 377 0.47 9.24 29.18
C VAL A 377 0.46 8.91 27.69
N VAL A 378 0.02 9.85 26.85
CA VAL A 378 0.04 9.68 25.39
C VAL A 378 1.47 9.68 24.86
N THR A 379 2.36 10.52 25.39
CA THR A 379 3.79 10.50 25.06
C THR A 379 4.43 9.15 25.42
N ALA A 380 4.09 8.56 26.57
CA ALA A 380 4.55 7.21 26.95
C ALA A 380 4.00 6.14 25.99
N ASN A 381 2.71 6.20 25.65
CA ASN A 381 2.09 5.27 24.70
C ASN A 381 2.65 5.41 23.27
N ALA A 382 3.00 6.62 22.85
CA ALA A 382 3.65 6.91 21.58
C ALA A 382 5.07 6.31 21.53
N LYS A 383 5.86 6.44 22.61
CA LYS A 383 7.16 5.77 22.73
C LYS A 383 7.02 4.24 22.79
N LEU A 384 5.99 3.72 23.47
CA LEU A 384 5.70 2.28 23.48
C LEU A 384 5.42 1.77 22.07
N ALA A 385 4.57 2.47 21.30
CA ALA A 385 4.26 2.13 19.90
C ALA A 385 5.47 2.26 18.95
N LEU A 386 6.44 3.13 19.29
CA LEU A 386 7.70 3.32 18.55
C LEU A 386 8.71 2.19 18.78
N PHE A 387 8.88 1.75 20.04
CA PHE A 387 9.81 0.68 20.40
C PHE A 387 9.16 -0.72 20.38
N TYR A 388 7.88 -0.84 20.03
CA TYR A 388 7.11 -2.06 20.26
C TYR A 388 7.67 -3.30 19.56
N ASP A 389 8.16 -3.15 18.32
CA ASP A 389 8.78 -4.24 17.57
C ASP A 389 10.24 -4.49 17.96
N TRP A 390 10.92 -3.55 18.63
CA TRP A 390 12.25 -3.81 19.21
C TRP A 390 12.14 -4.83 20.35
N LEU A 391 11.06 -4.80 21.13
CA LEU A 391 10.89 -5.65 22.31
C LEU A 391 10.80 -7.14 21.95
N PHE A 392 10.32 -7.47 20.75
CA PHE A 392 10.07 -8.85 20.31
C PHE A 392 10.77 -9.18 18.98
N PHE A 393 11.74 -8.37 18.56
CA PHE A 393 12.48 -8.55 17.31
C PHE A 393 13.11 -9.95 17.22
N LYS A 394 13.05 -10.53 16.02
CA LYS A 394 13.64 -11.81 15.64
C LYS A 394 14.62 -11.63 14.47
N PRO A 395 15.59 -12.55 14.28
CA PRO A 395 16.25 -12.68 12.98
C PRO A 395 15.20 -12.76 11.85
N ASN A 396 15.43 -12.03 10.77
CA ASN A 396 14.53 -11.84 9.63
C ASN A 396 13.27 -10.97 9.85
N ASP A 397 13.03 -10.40 11.04
CA ASP A 397 12.00 -9.35 11.19
C ASP A 397 12.39 -8.10 10.39
N CYS A 398 11.39 -7.36 9.88
CA CYS A 398 11.63 -6.18 9.06
C CYS A 398 12.24 -5.02 9.88
N ILE A 399 13.51 -4.70 9.63
CA ILE A 399 14.22 -3.57 10.29
C ILE A 399 13.57 -2.21 10.06
N MET A 400 12.69 -2.08 9.05
CA MET A 400 11.90 -0.87 8.83
C MET A 400 10.93 -0.58 10.00
N ASN A 401 10.61 -1.58 10.84
CA ASN A 401 9.86 -1.37 12.08
C ASN A 401 10.73 -0.80 13.21
N LEU A 402 12.07 -0.87 13.11
CA LEU A 402 13.01 -0.50 14.16
C LEU A 402 13.75 0.81 13.86
N GLU A 403 14.18 1.01 12.61
CA GLU A 403 15.01 2.16 12.19
C GLU A 403 14.50 3.54 12.63
N PRO A 404 13.18 3.86 12.66
CA PRO A 404 12.77 5.25 12.86
C PRO A 404 13.06 5.72 14.29
N ALA A 405 13.11 4.80 15.25
CA ALA A 405 13.49 5.09 16.63
C ALA A 405 15.01 5.33 16.75
N LEU A 406 15.83 4.50 16.11
CA LEU A 406 17.29 4.65 16.10
C LEU A 406 17.70 5.95 15.40
N LEU A 407 17.14 6.21 14.22
CA LEU A 407 17.39 7.44 13.46
C LEU A 407 16.85 8.67 14.19
N ALA A 408 15.74 8.59 14.93
CA ALA A 408 15.27 9.68 15.78
C ALA A 408 16.30 10.00 16.88
N MET A 409 16.81 8.99 17.60
CA MET A 409 17.87 9.20 18.61
C MET A 409 19.15 9.79 17.99
N MET A 410 19.61 9.23 16.87
CA MET A 410 20.89 9.57 16.25
C MET A 410 20.90 10.90 15.48
N ASN A 411 19.75 11.40 15.01
CA ASN A 411 19.65 12.73 14.40
C ASN A 411 19.39 13.86 15.43
N HIS A 412 19.15 13.52 16.71
CA HIS A 412 18.86 14.48 17.77
C HIS A 412 20.02 14.68 18.75
N LEU A 413 21.27 14.51 18.30
CA LEU A 413 22.47 14.62 19.15
C LEU A 413 22.95 16.06 19.42
N ALA A 414 22.34 17.08 18.79
CA ALA A 414 22.72 18.48 18.97
C ALA A 414 22.08 19.08 20.24
N PRO A 415 22.72 20.02 20.95
CA PRO A 415 22.22 20.54 22.24
C PRO A 415 20.81 21.14 22.22
N ARG A 416 20.33 21.63 21.06
CA ARG A 416 18.96 22.15 20.89
C ARG A 416 17.90 21.04 20.77
N THR A 417 18.28 19.84 20.32
CA THR A 417 17.38 18.72 19.99
C THR A 417 17.56 17.49 20.89
N GLN A 418 18.65 17.44 21.68
CA GLN A 418 18.96 16.35 22.62
C GLN A 418 17.87 15.92 23.60
N PRO A 419 16.89 16.76 24.05
CA PRO A 419 15.81 16.26 24.90
C PRO A 419 15.00 15.12 24.27
N ILE A 420 14.88 15.07 22.94
CA ILE A 420 14.19 13.97 22.24
C ILE A 420 15.02 12.68 22.32
N ALA A 421 16.33 12.73 22.05
CA ALA A 421 17.21 11.57 22.15
C ALA A 421 17.28 11.02 23.58
N LEU A 422 17.47 11.89 24.58
CA LEU A 422 17.48 11.52 26.00
C LEU A 422 16.16 10.87 26.43
N SER A 423 15.03 11.47 26.04
CA SER A 423 13.68 10.99 26.36
C SER A 423 13.34 9.64 25.70
N LEU A 424 13.94 9.32 24.55
CA LEU A 424 13.82 8.01 23.90
C LEU A 424 14.73 6.96 24.56
N VAL A 425 15.99 7.28 24.84
CA VAL A 425 16.94 6.37 25.51
C VAL A 425 16.47 5.99 26.92
N ASP A 426 16.03 6.97 27.71
CA ASP A 426 15.47 6.76 29.05
C ASP A 426 14.28 5.79 29.03
N PHE A 427 13.38 5.96 28.06
CA PHE A 427 12.23 5.07 27.90
C PHE A 427 12.64 3.67 27.47
N LEU A 428 13.59 3.52 26.53
CA LEU A 428 14.07 2.20 26.08
C LEU A 428 14.71 1.41 27.22
N ILE A 429 15.54 2.05 28.04
CA ILE A 429 16.15 1.42 29.24
C ILE A 429 15.06 0.96 30.22
N LYS A 430 14.08 1.83 30.50
CA LYS A 430 13.01 1.53 31.46
C LYS A 430 12.03 0.46 30.97
N ILE A 431 11.61 0.50 29.70
CA ILE A 431 10.56 -0.39 29.21
C ILE A 431 11.01 -1.85 29.14
N VAL A 432 12.27 -2.11 28.78
CA VAL A 432 12.81 -3.48 28.64
C VAL A 432 12.74 -4.28 29.95
N SER A 433 13.00 -3.63 31.09
CA SER A 433 12.97 -4.29 32.41
C SER A 433 11.57 -4.39 33.02
N ASN A 434 10.59 -3.64 32.50
CA ASN A 434 9.28 -3.44 33.16
C ASN A 434 8.07 -3.85 32.31
N TYR A 435 8.20 -4.05 31.00
CA TYR A 435 7.06 -4.33 30.11
C TYR A 435 6.36 -5.66 30.45
N HIS A 436 7.12 -6.75 30.51
CA HIS A 436 6.62 -8.06 30.92
C HIS A 436 7.78 -8.85 31.57
N PRO A 437 7.93 -8.78 32.90
CA PRO A 437 9.09 -9.34 33.61
C PRO A 437 9.44 -10.82 33.31
N PRO A 438 8.48 -11.74 33.07
CA PRO A 438 8.78 -13.12 32.66
C PRO A 438 9.55 -13.25 31.33
N MET A 439 9.57 -12.22 30.48
CA MET A 439 10.28 -12.20 29.19
C MET A 439 11.47 -11.24 29.14
N THR A 440 11.91 -10.64 30.25
CA THR A 440 12.96 -9.59 30.24
C THR A 440 14.22 -10.00 29.45
N ASP A 441 14.73 -11.23 29.63
CA ASP A 441 15.93 -11.69 28.89
C ASP A 441 15.68 -11.82 27.38
N ARG A 442 14.48 -12.26 26.97
CA ARG A 442 14.04 -12.33 25.58
C ARG A 442 13.88 -10.93 24.96
N ILE A 443 13.40 -9.97 25.75
CA ILE A 443 13.22 -8.56 25.35
C ILE A 443 14.59 -7.88 25.21
N VAL A 444 15.53 -8.09 26.15
CA VAL A 444 16.93 -7.65 26.03
C VAL A 444 17.57 -8.23 24.77
N THR A 445 17.33 -9.51 24.48
CA THR A 445 17.85 -10.19 23.28
C THR A 445 17.28 -9.57 21.99
N GLY A 446 15.99 -9.27 21.93
CA GLY A 446 15.36 -8.59 20.79
C GLY A 446 15.94 -7.20 20.54
N VAL A 447 16.09 -6.39 21.61
CA VAL A 447 16.66 -5.04 21.53
C VAL A 447 18.13 -5.05 21.09
N ARG A 448 18.94 -6.02 21.55
CA ARG A 448 20.33 -6.18 21.11
C ARG A 448 20.41 -6.60 19.64
N GLY A 449 19.78 -7.71 19.27
CA GLY A 449 19.80 -8.23 17.90
C GLY A 449 19.26 -7.23 16.88
N GLY A 450 18.22 -6.46 17.24
CA GLY A 450 17.68 -5.40 16.41
C GLY A 450 18.67 -4.25 16.18
N LEU A 451 19.40 -3.82 17.21
CA LEU A 451 20.45 -2.81 17.06
C LEU A 451 21.64 -3.32 16.26
N GLU A 452 22.09 -4.55 16.54
CA GLU A 452 23.20 -5.20 15.83
C GLU A 452 22.88 -5.33 14.34
N GLU A 453 21.66 -5.77 13.99
CA GLU A 453 21.21 -5.90 12.60
C GLU A 453 21.09 -4.53 11.90
N MET A 454 20.57 -3.49 12.56
CA MET A 454 20.54 -2.14 11.99
C MET A 454 21.94 -1.56 11.75
N ILE A 455 22.92 -1.88 12.60
CA ILE A 455 24.32 -1.48 12.38
C ILE A 455 24.93 -2.31 11.23
N ARG A 456 24.66 -3.62 11.17
CA ARG A 456 25.13 -4.53 10.10
C ARG A 456 24.63 -4.11 8.72
N LEU A 457 23.36 -3.68 8.63
CA LEU A 457 22.72 -3.18 7.41
C LEU A 457 23.03 -1.69 7.13
N GLY A 458 23.85 -1.03 7.97
CA GLY A 458 24.34 0.32 7.71
C GLY A 458 23.36 1.47 7.97
N VAL A 459 22.20 1.20 8.61
CA VAL A 459 21.21 2.23 9.03
C VAL A 459 21.91 3.35 9.83
N VAL A 460 22.86 2.98 10.68
CA VAL A 460 23.87 3.89 11.24
C VAL A 460 25.23 3.21 11.28
N LYS A 461 26.31 3.97 11.06
CA LYS A 461 27.68 3.43 11.02
C LYS A 461 28.18 2.85 12.35
N ASN A 462 27.64 3.34 13.47
CA ASN A 462 27.80 2.85 14.85
C ASN A 462 27.04 3.78 15.82
N ILE A 463 26.90 3.37 17.07
CA ILE A 463 26.21 4.11 18.14
C ILE A 463 27.12 5.06 18.95
N ASN A 464 28.42 5.13 18.65
CA ASN A 464 29.38 5.91 19.45
C ASN A 464 29.04 7.41 19.58
N PRO A 465 28.50 8.11 18.56
CA PRO A 465 28.03 9.50 18.71
C PRO A 465 26.94 9.69 19.79
N LEU A 466 26.07 8.69 19.99
CA LEU A 466 25.09 8.69 21.07
C LEU A 466 25.76 8.43 22.42
N PHE A 467 26.72 7.50 22.49
CA PHE A 467 27.51 7.29 23.71
C PHE A 467 28.32 8.53 24.12
N GLU A 468 28.90 9.27 23.18
CA GLU A 468 29.59 10.55 23.45
C GLU A 468 28.63 11.63 23.98
N MET A 469 27.44 11.77 23.38
CA MET A 469 26.42 12.70 23.84
C MET A 469 25.95 12.35 25.25
N LEU A 470 25.59 11.08 25.49
CA LEU A 470 25.20 10.60 26.83
C LEU A 470 26.34 10.75 27.85
N HIS A 471 27.61 10.50 27.48
CA HIS A 471 28.73 10.70 28.40
C HIS A 471 28.85 12.15 28.90
N ARG A 472 28.56 13.12 28.03
CA ARG A 472 28.64 14.56 28.32
C ARG A 472 27.39 15.12 29.04
N VAL A 473 26.23 14.48 28.88
CA VAL A 473 24.92 15.05 29.27
C VAL A 473 24.17 14.21 30.32
N SER A 474 24.32 12.89 30.32
CA SER A 474 23.73 11.99 31.33
C SER A 474 24.52 10.66 31.43
N PRO A 475 25.57 10.61 32.28
CA PRO A 475 26.35 9.40 32.51
C PRO A 475 25.52 8.20 32.99
N ASP A 476 24.39 8.44 33.64
CA ASP A 476 23.46 7.40 34.10
C ASP A 476 22.69 6.75 32.97
N LEU A 477 22.21 7.52 32.00
CA LEU A 477 21.60 6.97 30.78
C LEU A 477 22.65 6.24 29.92
N LEU A 478 23.91 6.72 29.89
CA LEU A 478 25.00 5.96 29.26
C LEU A 478 25.23 4.61 29.97
N ARG A 479 25.27 4.60 31.31
CA ARG A 479 25.44 3.41 32.13
C ARG A 479 24.31 2.40 31.91
N GLY A 480 23.05 2.86 31.99
CA GLY A 480 21.87 2.04 31.71
C GLY A 480 21.86 1.47 30.28
N LEU A 481 22.18 2.28 29.28
CA LEU A 481 22.23 1.84 27.88
C LEU A 481 23.37 0.83 27.64
N ARG A 482 24.55 1.02 28.24
CA ARG A 482 25.66 0.05 28.17
C ARG A 482 25.29 -1.29 28.81
N THR A 483 24.64 -1.28 29.98
CA THR A 483 24.14 -2.51 30.62
C THR A 483 23.10 -3.21 29.75
N LEU A 484 22.12 -2.46 29.22
CA LEU A 484 21.12 -2.99 28.29
C LEU A 484 21.77 -3.67 27.07
N LEU A 485 22.75 -3.03 26.45
CA LEU A 485 23.43 -3.54 25.25
C LEU A 485 24.53 -4.58 25.53
N GLY A 486 24.88 -4.84 26.81
CA GLY A 486 25.97 -5.75 27.17
C GLY A 486 27.37 -5.18 26.97
N CYS A 487 27.48 -3.89 26.63
CA CYS A 487 28.74 -3.19 26.42
C CYS A 487 29.35 -2.71 27.75
N GLU A 488 29.64 -3.63 28.67
CA GLU A 488 30.34 -3.27 29.90
C GLU A 488 31.78 -2.80 29.60
N PRO A 489 32.28 -1.75 30.28
CA PRO A 489 33.69 -1.42 30.23
C PRO A 489 34.52 -2.51 30.93
N LEU A 490 35.67 -2.86 30.37
CA LEU A 490 36.68 -3.64 31.09
C LEU A 490 36.95 -3.01 32.48
N PRO A 491 37.07 -3.81 33.56
CA PRO A 491 37.40 -3.27 34.87
C PRO A 491 38.67 -2.42 34.80
N VAL A 492 38.57 -1.15 35.21
CA VAL A 492 39.74 -0.29 35.37
C VAL A 492 40.66 -0.96 36.38
N GLY A 493 41.93 -1.12 36.02
CA GLY A 493 42.90 -1.89 36.80
C GLY A 493 43.02 -1.41 38.24
N ALA A 494 43.38 -2.33 39.14
CA ALA A 494 43.62 -2.03 40.54
C ALA A 494 44.60 -0.86 40.72
N PRO A 495 44.43 -0.01 41.74
CA PRO A 495 45.27 1.17 41.92
C PRO A 495 46.74 0.79 42.09
N VAL A 496 47.59 1.32 41.20
CA VAL A 496 49.04 1.27 41.37
C VAL A 496 49.40 2.12 42.60
N PRO A 497 50.26 1.64 43.52
CA PRO A 497 50.60 2.39 44.73
C PRO A 497 51.24 3.76 44.42
N GLU A 498 50.87 4.76 45.23
CA GLU A 498 51.49 6.09 45.19
C GLU A 498 52.98 6.01 45.59
N LEU A 499 53.83 6.73 44.87
CA LEU A 499 55.14 7.15 45.37
C LEU A 499 55.38 8.62 44.98
N ASN A 500 55.87 9.40 45.96
CA ASN A 500 55.87 10.86 45.93
C ASN A 500 57.01 11.47 45.07
N PRO A 501 56.91 12.75 44.65
CA PRO A 501 57.73 13.32 43.59
C PRO A 501 59.05 13.96 44.06
N ARG A 502 59.88 14.35 43.06
CA ARG A 502 61.20 15.03 43.13
C ARG A 502 62.36 14.07 43.47
N LEU A 503 63.59 14.25 42.96
CA LEU A 503 64.26 15.42 42.37
C LEU A 503 65.25 15.01 41.24
N THR A 504 65.90 15.99 40.60
CA THR A 504 66.89 15.83 39.51
C THR A 504 68.30 15.47 40.01
N VAL A 505 69.08 14.71 39.22
CA VAL A 505 70.50 14.97 38.88
C VAL A 505 70.96 14.03 37.74
N SER A 506 72.07 14.38 37.06
CA SER A 506 72.55 13.79 35.80
C SER A 506 73.47 12.56 35.92
N ASP A 507 73.76 12.01 34.73
CA ASP A 507 75.07 11.51 34.27
C ASP A 507 75.43 10.00 34.35
N ARG A 508 75.95 9.53 33.20
CA ARG A 508 76.97 8.47 32.95
C ARG A 508 76.62 6.97 32.95
N LEU A 509 76.58 6.47 31.70
CA LEU A 509 77.52 5.49 31.11
C LEU A 509 77.60 4.03 31.60
N ASP A 510 77.68 3.17 30.56
CA ASP A 510 78.50 1.96 30.41
C ASP A 510 78.10 0.60 31.04
N LEU A 511 77.67 -0.28 30.11
CA LEU A 511 78.24 -1.61 29.80
C LEU A 511 78.02 -2.82 30.73
N THR A 512 77.79 -3.96 30.06
CA THR A 512 77.95 -5.36 30.52
C THR A 512 77.08 -5.84 31.70
N ASP A 513 76.70 -7.12 31.80
CA ASP A 513 76.79 -8.22 30.85
C ASP A 513 75.59 -9.16 31.06
N ASP A 514 75.12 -9.81 29.98
CA ASP A 514 73.92 -10.65 30.02
C ASP A 514 74.20 -12.00 29.34
N THR A 515 74.34 -13.08 30.11
CA THR A 515 74.44 -14.44 29.52
C THR A 515 74.10 -15.60 30.45
N SER A 516 73.23 -16.49 29.93
CA SER A 516 73.21 -17.95 30.14
C SER A 516 72.60 -18.53 31.44
N LEU A 517 72.00 -19.73 31.44
CA LEU A 517 71.39 -20.56 30.37
C LEU A 517 70.57 -21.69 31.03
N THR A 518 69.42 -22.09 30.45
CA THR A 518 68.74 -23.42 30.43
C THR A 518 67.21 -23.23 30.25
N SER A 519 66.44 -24.08 29.55
CA SER A 519 66.75 -25.15 28.58
C SER A 519 65.52 -25.50 27.72
N LEU A 520 65.72 -25.91 26.46
CA LEU A 520 64.70 -26.45 25.54
C LEU A 520 64.36 -27.94 25.83
N PRO A 521 63.26 -28.51 25.29
CA PRO A 521 63.20 -29.07 23.91
C PRO A 521 62.04 -28.46 23.08
N THR A 522 62.11 -28.19 21.75
CA THR A 522 62.26 -29.07 20.54
C THR A 522 61.18 -30.16 20.43
N THR A 523 60.46 -30.38 19.32
CA THR A 523 60.82 -30.62 17.88
C THR A 523 59.61 -30.32 16.93
N SER A 524 59.67 -30.24 15.59
CA SER A 524 60.73 -30.32 14.54
C SER A 524 60.26 -29.72 13.18
N ILE A 525 61.21 -29.47 12.26
CA ILE A 525 61.06 -28.97 10.85
C ILE A 525 61.07 -30.17 9.84
N PRO A 526 61.24 -30.09 8.46
CA PRO A 526 61.66 -29.03 7.50
C PRO A 526 60.59 -28.65 6.41
N SER A 527 60.66 -27.60 5.58
CA SER A 527 61.73 -26.89 4.81
C SER A 527 62.14 -27.60 3.49
N GLN A 528 62.53 -26.95 2.37
CA GLN A 528 63.10 -25.61 2.14
C GLN A 528 62.14 -24.61 1.42
N THR A 529 62.34 -23.92 0.27
CA THR A 529 63.37 -23.93 -0.83
C THR A 529 63.47 -22.52 -1.51
N ILE A 530 64.22 -22.36 -2.62
CA ILE A 530 64.77 -21.09 -3.20
C ILE A 530 65.00 -21.30 -4.75
N PRO A 531 65.04 -20.30 -5.69
CA PRO A 531 65.74 -18.99 -5.61
C PRO A 531 65.17 -17.73 -6.35
N THR A 532 65.84 -16.58 -6.14
CA THR A 532 66.13 -15.36 -6.97
C THR A 532 65.30 -14.97 -8.23
N ASN A 533 64.90 -13.70 -8.40
CA ASN A 533 65.72 -12.53 -8.83
C ASN A 533 64.91 -11.18 -8.79
N VAL A 534 65.43 -9.93 -8.90
CA VAL A 534 66.80 -9.35 -8.93
C VAL A 534 66.91 -7.91 -8.32
N SER A 535 66.75 -6.79 -9.07
CA SER A 535 67.07 -5.38 -8.66
C SER A 535 66.24 -4.34 -9.48
N SER A 536 66.22 -3.00 -9.30
CA SER A 536 67.02 -2.01 -8.51
C SER A 536 66.43 -0.57 -8.53
N VAL A 537 66.57 0.19 -7.42
CA VAL A 537 66.94 1.66 -7.31
C VAL A 537 66.02 2.76 -7.94
N ALA A 538 65.81 3.99 -7.40
CA ALA A 538 65.79 4.59 -6.02
C ALA A 538 65.37 6.11 -6.06
N ASN A 539 65.02 6.70 -4.90
CA ASN A 539 65.20 8.13 -4.50
C ASN A 539 64.43 9.27 -5.25
N THR A 540 64.15 10.48 -4.71
CA THR A 540 64.29 11.12 -3.36
C THR A 540 63.44 12.40 -3.21
N GLY A 541 62.82 12.64 -2.03
CA GLY A 541 62.49 13.98 -1.44
C GLY A 541 61.44 14.90 -2.12
N GLY A 542 60.84 15.89 -1.44
CA GLY A 542 60.77 16.15 0.01
C GLY A 542 60.33 17.58 0.43
N VAL A 543 59.59 17.68 1.56
CA VAL A 543 59.62 18.78 2.58
C VAL A 543 58.78 20.10 2.40
N ARG A 544 57.89 20.33 3.40
CA ARG A 544 57.37 21.61 4.02
C ARG A 544 56.11 22.39 3.53
N ARG A 545 55.21 22.58 4.53
CA ARG A 545 54.25 23.68 4.84
C ARG A 545 54.99 25.04 5.10
N PRO A 546 54.36 26.26 5.22
CA PRO A 546 53.09 26.53 5.97
C PRO A 546 52.21 27.76 5.55
N SER A 547 51.21 28.05 6.42
CA SER A 547 50.62 29.37 6.81
C SER A 547 49.56 30.13 5.97
N THR A 548 48.48 30.49 6.67
CA THR A 548 47.44 31.54 6.47
C THR A 548 47.88 32.88 7.11
N PRO A 549 47.08 34.00 7.20
CA PRO A 549 45.78 34.44 6.62
C PRO A 549 45.96 35.84 5.91
N PRO A 550 45.11 36.92 5.95
CA PRO A 550 43.67 37.12 6.28
C PRO A 550 42.83 38.11 5.38
N LEU A 551 41.50 38.12 5.63
CA LEU A 551 40.53 39.26 5.71
C LEU A 551 40.17 40.21 4.51
N MET A 552 38.82 40.35 4.37
CA MET A 552 37.99 41.55 4.09
C MET A 552 37.68 42.09 2.66
N SER A 553 36.38 42.00 2.34
CA SER A 553 35.47 43.10 1.99
C SER A 553 35.63 43.92 0.68
N GLY A 554 34.64 43.78 -0.21
CA GLY A 554 34.36 44.73 -1.30
C GLY A 554 33.00 44.46 -1.97
N LYS A 555 32.25 45.50 -2.36
CA LYS A 555 30.93 45.39 -3.00
C LYS A 555 30.92 46.04 -4.40
N LEU A 556 30.04 45.48 -5.25
CA LEU A 556 29.28 46.14 -6.34
C LEU A 556 29.94 46.42 -7.73
N LYS A 557 29.11 46.08 -8.74
CA LYS A 557 28.98 46.61 -10.13
C LYS A 557 29.88 46.08 -11.28
N GLN A 558 29.16 45.46 -12.22
CA GLN A 558 29.34 45.42 -13.70
C GLN A 558 29.62 46.81 -14.33
N PRO A 559 30.19 46.93 -15.57
CA PRO A 559 29.74 46.16 -16.75
C PRO A 559 30.76 45.72 -17.84
N VAL A 560 30.21 44.84 -18.69
CA VAL A 560 30.52 44.39 -20.06
C VAL A 560 31.55 45.18 -20.89
N ALA A 561 32.56 44.46 -21.42
CA ALA A 561 32.99 44.44 -22.83
C ALA A 561 33.84 43.17 -23.12
N GLU A 562 33.93 42.72 -24.37
CA GLU A 562 34.46 41.39 -24.76
C GLU A 562 35.90 41.43 -25.30
N GLY A 563 36.65 40.31 -25.26
CA GLY A 563 38.08 40.33 -25.63
C GLY A 563 38.86 39.02 -25.81
N GLY A 564 38.22 37.84 -25.83
CA GLY A 564 38.81 36.60 -26.35
C GLY A 564 39.73 35.76 -25.44
N SER A 565 39.69 34.44 -25.65
CA SER A 565 40.71 33.47 -25.22
C SER A 565 40.70 32.29 -26.18
N LEU A 566 41.86 31.68 -26.44
CA LEU A 566 42.01 30.51 -27.32
C LEU A 566 42.37 29.27 -26.49
N THR A 567 41.50 28.27 -26.60
CA THR A 567 41.70 26.80 -26.44
C THR A 567 43.13 26.34 -26.11
N ASP A 568 43.40 25.66 -24.99
CA ASP A 568 42.91 24.32 -24.59
C ASP A 568 43.19 23.19 -25.62
N PRO A 569 44.02 22.19 -25.26
CA PRO A 569 44.14 20.95 -26.02
C PRO A 569 43.89 19.68 -25.18
N ARG A 570 42.68 19.43 -24.65
CA ARG A 570 42.31 18.05 -24.25
C ARG A 570 40.88 17.54 -24.52
N LEU A 571 40.19 18.09 -25.52
CA LEU A 571 39.09 17.41 -26.23
C LEU A 571 39.36 17.42 -27.73
N THR A 572 39.48 16.25 -28.39
CA THR A 572 39.68 16.19 -29.85
C THR A 572 39.31 14.84 -30.50
N ARG A 573 38.06 14.71 -30.97
CA ARG A 573 37.58 13.82 -32.06
C ARG A 573 36.09 14.14 -32.28
N GLY A 574 35.59 14.47 -33.47
CA GLY A 574 36.26 14.79 -34.75
C GLY A 574 35.30 15.52 -35.71
N HIS A 575 35.83 16.28 -36.67
CA HIS A 575 35.06 17.12 -37.62
C HIS A 575 34.66 16.40 -38.92
N ALA A 576 33.46 16.67 -39.45
CA ALA A 576 33.09 16.84 -40.88
C ALA A 576 31.55 16.89 -41.02
N ALA A 577 30.90 17.61 -41.95
CA ALA A 577 31.31 18.73 -42.81
C ALA A 577 30.05 19.51 -43.26
N VAL A 578 30.21 20.71 -43.85
CA VAL A 578 29.10 21.52 -44.39
C VAL A 578 29.09 21.50 -45.92
N LEU A 579 28.04 20.93 -46.51
CA LEU A 579 27.48 21.22 -47.85
C LEU A 579 26.00 20.77 -47.83
N ALA A 580 25.01 21.46 -48.41
CA ALA A 580 24.99 22.80 -48.99
C ALA A 580 23.58 23.41 -48.80
N GLY A 581 23.44 24.73 -48.88
CA GLY A 581 22.14 25.41 -48.76
C GLY A 581 21.52 25.78 -50.11
N ALA A 582 20.20 25.67 -50.24
CA ALA A 582 19.42 26.30 -51.31
C ALA A 582 17.96 26.54 -50.87
N VAL A 583 17.47 27.77 -51.02
CA VAL A 583 16.06 28.14 -50.84
C VAL A 583 15.64 28.98 -52.05
N PRO A 584 14.53 28.65 -52.75
CA PRO A 584 13.89 29.54 -53.72
C PRO A 584 12.84 30.44 -53.03
N ASN A 585 12.75 31.71 -53.48
CA ASN A 585 11.83 32.70 -52.92
C ASN A 585 10.35 32.49 -53.30
N VAL A 586 9.44 32.90 -52.42
CA VAL A 586 8.15 33.52 -52.80
C VAL A 586 7.95 34.80 -51.96
N ILE A 587 7.28 35.80 -52.55
CA ILE A 587 7.18 37.20 -52.06
C ILE A 587 5.88 37.40 -51.26
N PRO A 588 5.86 38.22 -50.18
CA PRO A 588 4.67 38.43 -49.36
C PRO A 588 3.70 39.50 -49.93
N PRO A 589 2.38 39.40 -49.65
CA PRO A 589 1.43 40.50 -49.75
C PRO A 589 1.17 41.20 -48.40
N VAL A 590 0.73 42.46 -48.47
CA VAL A 590 0.49 43.40 -47.35
C VAL A 590 -0.98 43.31 -46.88
N PRO A 591 -1.29 43.51 -45.58
CA PRO A 591 -2.67 43.46 -45.07
C PRO A 591 -3.54 44.64 -45.53
N VAL A 592 -4.85 44.41 -45.59
CA VAL A 592 -5.89 45.46 -45.76
C VAL A 592 -7.05 45.17 -44.80
N GLU A 593 -7.57 46.22 -44.16
CA GLU A 593 -8.68 46.14 -43.20
C GLU A 593 -10.05 45.99 -43.90
N THR A 594 -11.06 45.54 -43.15
CA THR A 594 -12.45 46.00 -43.38
C THR A 594 -13.26 45.95 -42.08
N ASN A 595 -13.71 47.11 -41.62
CA ASN A 595 -14.76 47.21 -40.61
C ASN A 595 -16.13 47.06 -41.28
N MET A 596 -17.08 46.35 -40.66
CA MET A 596 -18.37 46.94 -40.21
C MET A 596 -19.37 45.94 -39.59
N LYS A 597 -20.12 46.46 -38.62
CA LYS A 597 -21.44 46.04 -38.10
C LYS A 597 -22.45 47.13 -38.54
N PRO A 598 -23.80 47.06 -38.36
CA PRO A 598 -24.61 46.02 -37.69
C PRO A 598 -25.99 45.70 -38.36
N THR A 599 -26.88 45.01 -37.60
CA THR A 599 -28.36 45.13 -37.54
C THR A 599 -29.29 44.21 -38.35
N SER A 600 -30.44 43.92 -37.73
CA SER A 600 -31.68 43.21 -38.14
C SER A 600 -32.78 44.24 -38.56
N PRO A 601 -34.13 43.96 -38.71
CA PRO A 601 -34.93 42.73 -38.52
C PRO A 601 -36.17 42.44 -39.47
N ILE A 602 -36.77 41.22 -39.41
CA ILE A 602 -38.26 40.89 -39.48
C ILE A 602 -39.03 41.24 -40.82
N PRO A 603 -40.28 40.79 -41.19
CA PRO A 603 -41.32 39.86 -40.62
C PRO A 603 -41.90 38.71 -41.53
N GLU A 604 -42.75 37.83 -40.94
CA GLU A 604 -44.04 37.17 -41.37
C GLU A 604 -44.22 36.51 -42.80
N VAL A 605 -45.18 35.61 -43.14
CA VAL A 605 -46.66 35.51 -42.95
C VAL A 605 -47.17 34.02 -42.94
N THR A 606 -48.49 33.79 -42.72
CA THR A 606 -49.20 32.53 -42.32
C THR A 606 -49.98 31.77 -43.43
N SER A 607 -50.50 30.55 -43.14
CA SER A 607 -51.85 30.04 -43.57
C SER A 607 -52.20 28.58 -43.13
N SER A 608 -53.49 28.18 -43.25
CA SER A 608 -54.13 26.85 -43.01
C SER A 608 -55.51 26.86 -43.76
N PRO A 609 -56.54 25.96 -43.60
CA PRO A 609 -56.71 24.64 -42.92
C PRO A 609 -57.58 23.57 -43.71
N MET A 610 -58.08 22.51 -43.01
CA MET A 610 -59.32 21.69 -43.22
C MET A 610 -59.36 20.30 -43.94
N ALA A 611 -59.60 19.25 -43.11
CA ALA A 611 -60.53 18.09 -43.14
C ALA A 611 -61.19 17.46 -44.40
N VAL A 612 -61.36 16.11 -44.39
CA VAL A 612 -62.65 15.33 -44.58
C VAL A 612 -62.44 13.79 -44.46
N HIS A 613 -63.50 13.02 -44.14
CA HIS A 613 -63.62 11.54 -43.95
C HIS A 613 -64.26 10.83 -45.20
N PRO A 614 -64.38 9.47 -45.38
CA PRO A 614 -64.75 8.43 -44.37
C PRO A 614 -64.17 6.99 -44.55
N CYS A 615 -64.78 6.01 -43.86
CA CYS A 615 -64.46 4.55 -43.77
C CYS A 615 -65.25 3.70 -44.83
N PRO A 616 -65.10 2.35 -44.91
CA PRO A 616 -66.11 1.50 -44.24
C PRO A 616 -65.74 0.05 -43.77
N THR A 617 -66.57 -0.43 -42.82
CA THR A 617 -67.09 -1.83 -42.61
C THR A 617 -66.26 -3.00 -42.08
N GLY A 618 -66.81 -3.60 -41.00
CA GLY A 618 -66.63 -4.98 -40.52
C GLY A 618 -67.41 -5.19 -39.20
N GLN A 619 -68.51 -5.98 -39.19
CA GLN A 619 -69.45 -6.08 -38.05
C GLN A 619 -69.93 -7.52 -37.77
N THR A 620 -70.15 -7.88 -36.49
CA THR A 620 -71.28 -8.68 -35.92
C THR A 620 -71.07 -8.96 -34.41
N GLN A 621 -72.04 -9.52 -33.67
CA GLN A 621 -73.06 -8.77 -32.91
C GLN A 621 -73.53 -9.53 -31.64
N LEU A 622 -74.15 -8.82 -30.68
CA LEU A 622 -74.78 -9.23 -29.39
C LEU A 622 -76.17 -9.93 -29.58
N PRO A 623 -77.02 -10.29 -28.57
CA PRO A 623 -77.02 -10.17 -27.08
C PRO A 623 -77.28 -11.57 -26.39
N PRO A 624 -78.18 -11.88 -25.39
CA PRO A 624 -78.87 -11.15 -24.28
C PRO A 624 -78.99 -11.85 -22.86
N GLN A 625 -79.22 -11.03 -21.81
CA GLN A 625 -80.17 -11.15 -20.66
C GLN A 625 -80.57 -12.50 -19.97
N LEU A 626 -80.46 -12.60 -18.61
CA LEU A 626 -81.61 -12.63 -17.64
C LEU A 626 -81.27 -12.92 -16.13
N SER A 627 -81.91 -12.18 -15.22
CA SER A 627 -82.36 -12.46 -13.81
C SER A 627 -81.56 -13.24 -12.73
N ALA A 628 -81.65 -12.78 -11.46
CA ALA A 628 -81.26 -13.47 -10.21
C ALA A 628 -82.50 -14.12 -9.49
N PRO A 629 -82.43 -14.81 -8.29
CA PRO A 629 -82.13 -14.16 -6.99
C PRO A 629 -81.53 -15.01 -5.80
N SER A 630 -80.93 -14.30 -4.80
CA SER A 630 -80.73 -14.66 -3.36
C SER A 630 -79.92 -15.93 -2.98
N VAL A 631 -79.29 -16.10 -1.80
CA VAL A 631 -79.65 -15.80 -0.39
C VAL A 631 -78.40 -15.60 0.52
N ILE A 632 -78.41 -14.57 1.40
CA ILE A 632 -77.89 -14.43 2.81
C ILE A 632 -76.58 -15.21 3.21
N SER A 633 -75.53 -14.64 3.84
CA SER A 633 -75.56 -13.74 5.01
C SER A 633 -74.39 -12.72 5.19
N THR A 634 -74.71 -11.71 6.00
CA THR A 634 -73.93 -10.64 6.67
C THR A 634 -72.52 -11.02 7.20
N MET A 635 -71.47 -10.16 7.22
CA MET A 635 -71.30 -8.77 7.75
C MET A 635 -71.48 -8.66 9.28
N PRO A 636 -70.80 -7.73 10.03
CA PRO A 636 -70.46 -6.33 9.61
C PRO A 636 -69.05 -5.78 10.05
N VAL A 637 -68.46 -4.82 9.31
CA VAL A 637 -68.29 -3.36 9.60
C VAL A 637 -67.34 -3.03 10.79
N VAL A 638 -66.16 -2.41 10.65
CA VAL A 638 -65.77 -1.07 10.10
C VAL A 638 -66.08 0.11 11.04
N VAL A 639 -65.13 1.05 11.19
CA VAL A 639 -65.36 2.52 11.11
C VAL A 639 -64.00 3.25 11.04
N LEU A 640 -63.91 4.22 10.13
CA LEU A 640 -62.89 5.26 10.06
C LEU A 640 -63.57 6.60 10.38
N VAL A 641 -62.86 7.52 11.03
CA VAL A 641 -63.28 8.92 11.24
C VAL A 641 -62.06 9.84 10.99
N ASP A 642 -62.31 11.10 10.69
CA ASP A 642 -61.56 11.88 9.69
C ASP A 642 -61.09 13.27 10.19
N GLU A 643 -60.44 14.02 9.31
CA GLU A 643 -60.33 15.49 9.23
C GLU A 643 -59.36 16.29 10.16
N LEU A 644 -58.29 16.80 9.50
CA LEU A 644 -57.88 18.22 9.41
C LEU A 644 -57.23 19.06 10.57
N LYS A 645 -56.08 19.65 10.17
CA LYS A 645 -55.64 21.06 10.35
C LYS A 645 -55.18 21.64 11.72
N SER A 646 -53.84 21.77 11.80
CA SER A 646 -53.10 23.06 11.80
C SER A 646 -52.53 23.68 13.10
N ASN A 647 -51.36 24.32 12.91
CA ASN A 647 -50.80 25.50 13.60
C ASN A 647 -50.52 25.51 15.13
N LYS A 648 -49.23 25.35 15.44
CA LYS A 648 -48.33 26.35 16.06
C LYS A 648 -48.58 26.91 17.49
N VAL A 649 -47.47 26.89 18.25
CA VAL A 649 -46.95 27.91 19.22
C VAL A 649 -47.18 27.71 20.74
N SER A 650 -46.06 27.91 21.47
CA SER A 650 -45.87 28.23 22.90
C SER A 650 -46.29 27.26 24.02
N SER A 651 -45.27 26.55 24.53
CA SER A 651 -44.84 26.51 25.94
C SER A 651 -45.83 26.86 27.08
N ASN A 652 -45.96 25.95 28.05
CA ASN A 652 -45.91 26.35 29.47
C ASN A 652 -45.30 25.25 30.36
N ARG A 653 -44.88 25.59 31.59
CA ARG A 653 -44.07 24.74 32.49
C ARG A 653 -44.72 24.61 33.86
N GLN A 654 -45.18 23.42 34.24
CA GLN A 654 -45.64 23.12 35.61
C GLN A 654 -45.36 21.67 36.01
N VAL A 655 -45.13 21.47 37.31
CA VAL A 655 -44.83 20.19 37.98
C VAL A 655 -45.78 20.06 39.17
N PRO A 656 -46.32 18.86 39.43
CA PRO A 656 -46.56 18.48 40.83
C PRO A 656 -46.24 17.01 41.18
N SER A 657 -45.47 16.86 42.26
CA SER A 657 -45.57 15.85 43.37
C SER A 657 -45.73 14.34 43.11
N LEU A 658 -44.81 13.58 43.71
CA LEU A 658 -45.02 12.23 44.26
C LEU A 658 -45.89 12.25 45.55
N PRO A 659 -46.49 11.11 45.93
CA PRO A 659 -46.21 10.53 47.26
C PRO A 659 -46.17 8.97 47.25
N LEU A 660 -45.71 8.22 48.28
CA LEU A 660 -44.70 8.38 49.36
C LEU A 660 -44.56 7.00 50.08
N ALA A 661 -43.60 6.87 51.00
CA ALA A 661 -43.58 5.94 52.17
C ALA A 661 -43.24 4.44 51.92
N ASP A 662 -42.53 3.73 52.82
CA ASP A 662 -41.65 4.17 53.93
C ASP A 662 -40.74 3.01 54.45
N ALA A 663 -39.74 3.36 55.28
CA ALA A 663 -39.17 2.61 56.43
C ALA A 663 -37.61 2.63 56.57
N LEU A 664 -37.14 3.42 57.55
CA LEU A 664 -35.84 3.36 58.24
C LEU A 664 -36.04 2.64 59.62
N PRO A 665 -35.05 2.30 60.52
CA PRO A 665 -33.89 3.10 61.00
C PRO A 665 -32.61 2.29 61.42
N VAL A 666 -31.74 2.66 62.38
CA VAL A 666 -30.70 3.75 62.45
C VAL A 666 -29.46 3.25 63.29
N LYS A 667 -28.36 4.01 63.26
CA LYS A 667 -27.08 4.03 64.05
C LYS A 667 -27.29 4.09 65.61
N PRO A 668 -26.28 4.11 66.56
CA PRO A 668 -24.86 4.57 66.49
C PRO A 668 -23.75 3.77 67.28
N ILE A 669 -22.44 3.79 66.91
CA ILE A 669 -21.27 4.68 67.25
C ILE A 669 -20.69 4.60 68.68
N GLN A 670 -19.40 4.16 68.83
CA GLN A 670 -18.25 4.80 69.55
C GLN A 670 -16.97 3.91 69.46
N GLN A 671 -15.82 4.35 68.91
CA GLN A 671 -14.62 4.99 69.55
C GLN A 671 -13.78 4.04 70.44
N ALA A 672 -12.43 3.92 70.34
CA ALA A 672 -11.37 4.51 69.46
C ALA A 672 -10.15 3.49 69.40
N SER A 673 -8.85 3.75 69.10
CA SER A 673 -7.97 4.93 68.91
C SER A 673 -6.60 4.59 68.25
N THR A 674 -5.73 5.61 68.08
CA THR A 674 -4.24 5.61 67.99
C THR A 674 -3.48 4.99 66.78
N ASP A 675 -2.93 5.87 65.94
CA ASP A 675 -1.88 5.64 64.91
C ASP A 675 -0.44 5.59 65.52
N PRO A 676 0.62 5.22 64.76
CA PRO A 676 1.22 6.03 63.66
C PRO A 676 1.02 5.41 62.25
N VAL A 677 0.85 6.13 61.12
CA VAL A 677 1.68 7.19 60.48
C VAL A 677 3.04 6.64 59.97
N LEU A 678 3.45 6.70 58.70
CA LEU A 678 2.88 7.08 57.38
C LEU A 678 3.84 6.46 56.28
N SER A 679 3.67 6.52 54.95
CA SER A 679 2.70 7.16 54.05
C SER A 679 2.54 6.41 52.72
N ASP A 680 1.61 6.88 51.89
CA ASP A 680 1.42 6.55 50.47
C ASP A 680 2.53 7.10 49.55
N LEU A 681 2.47 6.71 48.26
CA LEU A 681 3.14 7.41 47.16
C LEU A 681 2.33 7.29 45.85
N ASP A 682 1.17 7.93 45.82
CA ASP A 682 0.32 8.11 44.63
C ASP A 682 -0.26 9.53 44.65
N ARG A 683 -0.13 10.29 43.55
CA ARG A 683 -0.17 11.79 43.46
C ARG A 683 1.08 12.50 44.05
N LEU A 684 1.51 13.69 43.56
CA LEU A 684 1.16 14.48 42.36
C LEU A 684 2.30 15.46 42.00
N ASP A 685 2.19 16.05 40.80
CA ASP A 685 2.81 17.32 40.36
C ASP A 685 4.35 17.45 40.28
N VAL A 686 4.78 18.60 39.77
CA VAL A 686 6.13 18.91 39.29
C VAL A 686 6.77 19.97 40.19
N ASP A 687 7.95 19.69 40.75
CA ASP A 687 8.99 20.71 40.88
C ASP A 687 10.43 20.14 41.06
N TYR A 688 11.40 21.06 41.16
CA TYR A 688 12.85 20.93 40.93
C TYR A 688 13.73 20.08 41.90
N MET A 689 14.74 19.40 41.31
CA MET A 689 16.15 19.16 41.76
C MET A 689 16.64 17.90 42.55
N CYS A 690 17.88 17.50 42.17
CA CYS A 690 18.99 16.76 42.82
C CYS A 690 18.88 15.31 43.37
N GLU A 691 19.59 14.43 42.65
CA GLU A 691 20.71 13.56 43.09
C GLU A 691 20.54 12.32 44.03
N ASP A 692 21.09 11.22 43.52
CA ASP A 692 21.99 10.24 44.16
C ASP A 692 21.54 8.92 44.86
N HIS A 693 21.95 7.82 44.19
CA HIS A 693 22.74 6.69 44.73
C HIS A 693 22.02 5.56 45.56
N VAL A 694 21.92 4.30 45.05
CA VAL A 694 22.88 3.15 45.22
C VAL A 694 22.62 2.35 46.54
N ARG A 695 22.54 1.00 46.64
CA ARG A 695 22.76 -0.18 45.75
C ARG A 695 22.29 -1.51 46.42
N VAL A 696 21.90 -2.54 45.65
CA VAL A 696 22.22 -4.02 45.84
C VAL A 696 21.61 -4.73 47.11
N THR A 697 21.38 -6.06 47.28
CA THR A 697 21.62 -7.40 46.64
C THR A 697 20.31 -8.24 46.84
N ARG A 698 19.82 -9.21 46.03
CA ARG A 698 20.33 -10.38 45.24
C ARG A 698 20.25 -11.75 45.99
N GLY A 699 19.61 -12.74 45.36
CA GLY A 699 19.57 -14.18 45.73
C GLY A 699 18.23 -14.83 45.36
N SER A 700 18.02 -15.71 44.35
CA SER A 700 18.80 -16.79 43.69
C SER A 700 18.73 -18.16 44.40
N TRP A 701 18.01 -19.13 43.80
CA TRP A 701 17.94 -20.56 44.20
C TRP A 701 17.50 -21.50 43.04
N SER A 702 17.98 -22.76 43.04
CA SER A 702 17.76 -23.91 42.11
C SER A 702 18.51 -25.15 42.67
N PRO A 703 18.62 -26.38 42.05
CA PRO A 703 18.03 -27.01 40.83
C PRO A 703 17.20 -28.29 41.27
N PRO A 704 17.33 -29.59 40.81
CA PRO A 704 17.86 -30.24 39.59
C PRO A 704 16.90 -31.14 38.71
N PRO A 705 16.82 -32.50 38.73
CA PRO A 705 16.95 -33.28 37.46
C PRO A 705 15.85 -34.32 37.08
N LEU A 706 15.93 -34.79 35.81
CA LEU A 706 15.13 -35.83 35.11
C LEU A 706 15.57 -37.29 35.44
N PRO A 707 14.73 -38.35 35.22
CA PRO A 707 14.69 -39.12 33.93
C PRO A 707 13.30 -39.82 33.64
N PRO A 708 13.15 -40.89 32.81
CA PRO A 708 13.25 -40.92 31.34
C PRO A 708 12.07 -41.60 30.56
N SER A 709 11.97 -41.31 29.26
CA SER A 709 11.51 -42.14 28.10
C SER A 709 10.33 -43.14 28.18
N GLN A 710 9.32 -42.96 27.31
CA GLN A 710 8.76 -44.04 26.45
C GLN A 710 8.01 -43.50 25.21
N THR A 711 7.57 -44.37 24.29
CA THR A 711 7.37 -44.05 22.85
C THR A 711 6.34 -44.97 22.17
N ILE A 712 5.58 -44.50 21.13
CA ILE A 712 5.27 -45.20 19.84
C ILE A 712 4.09 -44.56 19.04
N TYR A 713 4.35 -44.28 17.76
CA TYR A 713 3.52 -44.09 16.53
C TYR A 713 2.08 -43.52 16.56
N ARG A 714 1.67 -42.53 15.73
CA ARG A 714 1.82 -42.13 14.29
C ARG A 714 0.92 -42.88 13.27
N SER A 715 -0.09 -42.17 12.77
CA SER A 715 -0.67 -42.23 11.40
C SER A 715 -1.59 -41.01 11.23
N GLY A 716 -1.59 -40.22 10.17
CA GLY A 716 -0.66 -40.13 9.03
C GLY A 716 -1.09 -38.94 8.16
N VAL A 717 -0.28 -37.88 8.07
CA VAL A 717 -0.59 -36.59 7.42
C VAL A 717 0.66 -36.11 6.71
N ASP A 718 0.51 -35.43 5.57
CA ASP A 718 1.60 -35.09 4.66
C ASP A 718 2.69 -34.21 5.30
N ASP A 719 3.93 -34.69 5.21
CA ASP A 719 5.10 -34.20 5.95
C ASP A 719 5.92 -33.24 5.04
N LEU A 720 5.66 -31.92 5.14
CA LEU A 720 6.49 -30.88 4.51
C LEU A 720 7.43 -30.28 5.55
N SER A 721 8.74 -30.46 5.34
CA SER A 721 9.77 -30.17 6.36
C SER A 721 9.98 -28.68 6.62
N ASP A 722 10.04 -28.31 7.90
CA ASP A 722 10.57 -27.01 8.37
C ASP A 722 12.05 -26.85 8.02
N SER A 723 12.32 -26.21 6.88
CA SER A 723 13.62 -25.61 6.55
C SER A 723 13.42 -24.11 6.30
N PRO A 724 14.44 -23.26 6.54
CA PRO A 724 14.34 -21.83 6.27
C PRO A 724 14.06 -21.52 4.79
N GLU A 725 14.37 -22.44 3.87
CA GLU A 725 14.06 -22.33 2.44
C GLU A 725 12.55 -22.44 2.17
N SER A 726 11.83 -23.24 2.97
CA SER A 726 10.37 -23.33 2.93
C SER A 726 9.70 -22.02 3.39
N LEU A 727 10.30 -21.36 4.39
CA LEU A 727 9.84 -20.06 4.87
C LEU A 727 10.16 -18.93 3.88
N GLU A 728 11.35 -18.92 3.26
CA GLU A 728 11.64 -18.00 2.13
C GLU A 728 10.63 -18.20 0.98
N LEU A 729 10.38 -19.44 0.57
CA LEU A 729 9.44 -19.76 -0.51
C LEU A 729 8.00 -19.30 -0.17
N THR A 730 7.61 -19.40 1.10
CA THR A 730 6.31 -18.90 1.58
C THR A 730 6.27 -17.37 1.57
N ILE A 731 7.33 -16.69 2.01
CA ILE A 731 7.44 -15.23 2.04
C ILE A 731 7.47 -14.64 0.63
N ASP A 732 8.18 -15.25 -0.33
CA ASP A 732 8.23 -14.75 -1.71
C ASP A 732 6.93 -15.03 -2.49
N ASN A 733 6.21 -16.13 -2.20
CA ASN A 733 4.84 -16.32 -2.69
C ASN A 733 3.86 -15.28 -2.09
N LEU A 734 4.03 -14.91 -0.82
CA LEU A 734 3.26 -13.83 -0.20
C LEU A 734 3.63 -12.45 -0.78
N ARG A 735 4.89 -12.20 -1.14
CA ARG A 735 5.33 -10.97 -1.82
C ARG A 735 4.77 -10.86 -3.24
N ARG A 736 4.78 -11.94 -4.03
CA ARG A 736 4.10 -11.99 -5.35
C ARG A 736 2.63 -11.64 -5.20
N ARG A 737 1.91 -12.29 -4.29
CA ARG A 737 0.51 -11.95 -3.97
C ARG A 737 0.32 -10.51 -3.51
N PHE A 738 1.26 -9.94 -2.76
CA PHE A 738 1.19 -8.54 -2.35
C PHE A 738 1.43 -7.55 -3.50
N GLN A 739 2.19 -7.95 -4.52
CA GLN A 739 2.37 -7.19 -5.78
C GLN A 739 1.15 -7.35 -6.72
N GLU A 740 0.52 -8.52 -6.77
CA GLU A 740 -0.76 -8.75 -7.48
C GLU A 740 -1.85 -7.77 -7.01
N TYR A 741 -1.92 -7.45 -5.71
CA TYR A 741 -2.92 -6.53 -5.15
C TYR A 741 -2.74 -5.03 -5.51
N GLN A 742 -1.64 -4.60 -6.14
CA GLN A 742 -1.50 -3.20 -6.63
C GLN A 742 -2.13 -2.97 -8.01
N LEU A 743 -3.41 -3.35 -8.19
CA LEU A 743 -4.24 -3.04 -9.35
C LEU A 743 -3.59 -3.30 -10.74
N ARG A 744 -2.69 -4.28 -10.84
CA ARG A 744 -2.23 -4.80 -12.12
C ARG A 744 -3.38 -5.52 -12.82
N TYR A 745 -3.69 -5.13 -14.07
CA TYR A 745 -4.50 -5.97 -14.96
C TYR A 745 -3.76 -7.28 -15.26
N HIS A 746 -3.93 -8.26 -14.38
CA HIS A 746 -3.50 -9.63 -14.63
C HIS A 746 -4.38 -10.20 -15.75
N TYR A 747 -3.92 -10.00 -16.99
CA TYR A 747 -4.49 -10.68 -18.14
C TYR A 747 -4.32 -12.19 -17.94
N SER A 748 -5.40 -12.83 -17.48
CA SER A 748 -5.46 -14.24 -17.14
C SER A 748 -5.58 -15.06 -18.41
N VAL A 749 -4.44 -15.38 -19.02
CA VAL A 749 -4.37 -16.37 -20.11
C VAL A 749 -4.86 -17.71 -19.56
N GLU A 750 -6.07 -18.10 -19.94
CA GLU A 750 -6.65 -19.40 -19.61
C GLU A 750 -5.69 -20.51 -20.08
N PRO A 751 -5.32 -21.48 -19.21
CA PRO A 751 -4.38 -22.53 -19.58
C PRO A 751 -5.03 -23.48 -20.58
N VAL A 752 -4.37 -23.70 -21.71
CA VAL A 752 -4.82 -24.66 -22.73
C VAL A 752 -4.16 -26.02 -22.53
N ASP A 753 -4.89 -27.10 -22.84
CA ASP A 753 -4.28 -28.42 -22.93
C ASP A 753 -3.47 -28.54 -24.23
N VAL A 754 -2.16 -28.32 -24.10
CA VAL A 754 -1.17 -28.42 -25.18
C VAL A 754 -1.26 -29.75 -25.91
N ASN A 755 -1.52 -30.88 -25.24
CA ASN A 755 -1.57 -32.18 -25.91
C ASN A 755 -2.86 -32.32 -26.73
N THR A 756 -4.02 -31.97 -26.16
CA THR A 756 -5.30 -31.97 -26.89
C THR A 756 -5.29 -31.00 -28.09
N LEU A 757 -4.55 -29.88 -28.02
CA LEU A 757 -4.38 -28.97 -29.17
C LEU A 757 -3.42 -29.53 -30.23
N ILE A 758 -2.29 -30.13 -29.83
CA ILE A 758 -1.35 -30.78 -30.75
C ILE A 758 -1.99 -31.99 -31.45
N GLU A 759 -2.83 -32.76 -30.75
CA GLU A 759 -3.55 -33.90 -31.34
C GLU A 759 -4.53 -33.49 -32.45
N GLN A 760 -5.01 -32.24 -32.43
CA GLN A 760 -5.87 -31.63 -33.46
C GLN A 760 -5.09 -30.94 -34.60
N LEU A 761 -3.77 -31.08 -34.63
CA LEU A 761 -2.90 -30.56 -35.67
C LEU A 761 -2.18 -31.72 -36.37
N ASP A 762 -1.85 -31.53 -37.65
CA ASP A 762 -1.16 -32.51 -38.49
C ASP A 762 0.13 -31.92 -39.09
N GLY A 763 0.86 -32.75 -39.84
CA GLY A 763 1.94 -32.29 -40.71
C GLY A 763 3.21 -31.79 -39.99
N PRO A 764 4.05 -30.97 -40.67
CA PRO A 764 5.25 -30.38 -40.09
C PRO A 764 4.96 -29.47 -38.89
N ILE A 765 3.82 -28.76 -38.85
CA ILE A 765 3.46 -27.89 -37.71
C ILE A 765 3.27 -28.72 -36.44
N ARG A 766 2.50 -29.81 -36.50
CA ARG A 766 2.37 -30.76 -35.38
C ARG A 766 3.73 -31.26 -34.92
N THR A 767 4.58 -31.69 -35.87
CA THR A 767 5.92 -32.23 -35.59
C THR A 767 6.81 -31.22 -34.88
N ALA A 768 6.77 -29.95 -35.30
CA ALA A 768 7.52 -28.87 -34.66
C ALA A 768 6.97 -28.55 -33.25
N LEU A 769 5.65 -28.52 -33.07
CA LEU A 769 5.03 -28.30 -31.75
C LEU A 769 5.28 -29.46 -30.77
N GLU A 770 5.30 -30.71 -31.23
CA GLU A 770 5.70 -31.86 -30.41
C GLU A 770 7.17 -31.73 -29.95
N GLY A 771 8.09 -31.39 -30.86
CA GLY A 771 9.49 -31.14 -30.51
C GLY A 771 9.68 -29.95 -29.56
N PHE A 772 8.94 -28.86 -29.76
CA PHE A 772 8.98 -27.68 -28.90
C PHE A 772 8.39 -27.95 -27.52
N ARG A 773 7.26 -28.68 -27.43
CA ARG A 773 6.69 -29.17 -26.16
C ARG A 773 7.70 -30.02 -25.41
N ASP A 774 8.32 -30.99 -26.08
CA ASP A 774 9.23 -31.95 -25.44
C ASP A 774 10.55 -31.27 -24.98
N LEU A 775 10.98 -30.20 -25.66
CA LEU A 775 12.03 -29.32 -25.17
C LEU A 775 11.56 -28.47 -23.98
N ALA A 776 10.39 -27.83 -24.07
CA ALA A 776 9.83 -26.98 -23.01
C ALA A 776 9.61 -27.76 -21.71
N ILE A 777 9.18 -29.04 -21.79
CA ILE A 777 9.12 -29.96 -20.65
C ILE A 777 10.54 -30.22 -20.09
N ARG A 778 11.52 -30.52 -20.96
CA ARG A 778 12.92 -30.79 -20.59
C ARG A 778 13.61 -29.62 -19.90
N VAL A 779 13.22 -28.38 -20.18
CA VAL A 779 13.76 -27.15 -19.56
C VAL A 779 12.83 -26.52 -18.50
N GLU A 780 11.82 -27.27 -18.05
CA GLU A 780 10.84 -26.90 -17.01
C GLU A 780 10.02 -25.61 -17.28
N LEU A 781 9.72 -25.30 -18.55
CA LEU A 781 8.91 -24.12 -18.92
C LEU A 781 7.39 -24.29 -18.71
N VAL A 782 6.88 -25.52 -18.56
CA VAL A 782 5.43 -25.80 -18.59
C VAL A 782 4.78 -25.53 -17.23
N ARG A 783 3.63 -24.84 -17.20
CA ARG A 783 2.89 -24.46 -15.96
C ARG A 783 2.51 -25.65 -15.04
N ASN A 784 2.45 -26.87 -15.57
CA ASN A 784 1.96 -28.08 -14.89
C ASN A 784 3.04 -28.91 -14.16
N THR A 785 3.89 -28.28 -13.34
CA THR A 785 4.48 -28.93 -12.15
C THR A 785 4.65 -27.92 -11.02
N ASN A 786 4.77 -28.39 -9.78
CA ASN A 786 5.03 -27.53 -8.61
C ASN A 786 6.51 -27.04 -8.52
N SER A 787 7.18 -26.84 -9.66
CA SER A 787 8.57 -26.37 -9.74
C SER A 787 8.61 -24.84 -9.81
N VAL A 788 9.27 -24.20 -8.85
CA VAL A 788 9.50 -22.74 -8.88
C VAL A 788 10.75 -22.44 -9.69
N VAL A 789 10.54 -22.20 -11.00
CA VAL A 789 11.59 -21.80 -11.92
C VAL A 789 12.15 -20.43 -11.52
N CYS A 790 13.36 -20.41 -10.98
CA CYS A 790 14.06 -19.22 -10.51
C CYS A 790 14.84 -18.49 -11.62
N ALA A 791 14.87 -17.16 -11.56
CA ALA A 791 15.81 -16.32 -12.30
C ALA A 791 16.98 -15.91 -11.39
N ASP A 792 18.11 -15.58 -12.00
CA ASP A 792 19.46 -15.44 -11.41
C ASP A 792 19.55 -14.87 -9.97
N ARG A 793 19.89 -15.75 -9.01
CA ARG A 793 20.77 -15.34 -7.90
C ARG A 793 22.20 -15.31 -8.45
N VAL A 794 22.80 -14.13 -8.56
CA VAL A 794 24.21 -13.96 -8.97
C VAL A 794 25.10 -14.70 -7.96
N ALA A 795 25.97 -15.57 -8.47
CA ALA A 795 26.84 -16.42 -7.66
C ALA A 795 28.31 -16.14 -7.99
N ASP A 796 28.81 -14.99 -7.50
CA ASP A 796 30.23 -14.71 -7.38
C ASP A 796 30.71 -15.22 -6.01
N GLU A 797 31.19 -16.47 -5.96
CA GLU A 797 32.23 -16.87 -5.02
C GLU A 797 32.98 -18.09 -5.57
N VAL A 798 34.31 -18.04 -5.58
CA VAL A 798 35.17 -19.02 -6.26
C VAL A 798 35.45 -20.23 -5.36
N GLU A 799 35.59 -21.39 -6.00
CA GLU A 799 35.77 -22.70 -5.38
C GLU A 799 36.83 -22.76 -4.26
N ASN A 800 36.57 -23.57 -3.24
CA ASN A 800 37.56 -24.50 -2.71
C ASN A 800 36.89 -25.79 -2.22
N VAL A 801 37.41 -26.94 -2.64
CA VAL A 801 36.82 -28.27 -2.43
C VAL A 801 37.64 -29.08 -1.42
N THR A 802 37.00 -29.79 -0.48
CA THR A 802 37.53 -31.09 0.01
C THR A 802 36.49 -31.96 0.73
N LEU A 803 36.04 -33.01 0.03
CA LEU A 803 35.84 -34.39 0.52
C LEU A 803 35.09 -34.63 1.86
N ASN A 804 33.80 -34.99 1.77
CA ASN A 804 33.37 -36.41 1.76
C ASN A 804 31.87 -36.54 1.41
N GLY A 805 31.46 -37.67 0.79
CA GLY A 805 30.04 -37.94 0.43
C GLY A 805 29.19 -38.35 1.64
N GLY A 806 27.87 -38.53 1.55
CA GLY A 806 26.90 -38.60 0.43
C GLY A 806 25.72 -39.49 0.92
N TRP A 807 24.47 -39.43 0.43
CA TRP A 807 23.88 -38.84 -0.77
C TRP A 807 22.53 -38.17 -0.44
N SER A 808 22.12 -37.18 -1.23
CA SER A 808 20.71 -37.01 -1.63
C SER A 808 20.64 -36.19 -2.92
N GLU A 809 20.16 -36.80 -4.00
CA GLU A 809 20.46 -36.35 -5.37
C GLU A 809 19.42 -35.38 -5.97
N LYS A 810 18.35 -35.08 -5.22
CA LYS A 810 17.17 -34.34 -5.69
C LYS A 810 17.30 -32.80 -5.80
N ARG A 811 18.52 -32.25 -5.82
CA ARG A 811 18.76 -30.79 -5.73
C ARG A 811 19.71 -30.25 -6.83
N LYS A 812 19.53 -30.69 -8.08
CA LYS A 812 20.46 -30.40 -9.20
C LYS A 812 19.88 -29.77 -10.48
N HIS A 813 18.56 -29.59 -10.61
CA HIS A 813 17.93 -29.15 -11.87
C HIS A 813 17.20 -27.79 -11.79
N ALA A 814 17.78 -26.82 -11.09
CA ALA A 814 17.36 -25.43 -11.25
C ALA A 814 17.91 -24.87 -12.58
N VAL A 815 17.16 -25.04 -13.68
CA VAL A 815 17.57 -24.59 -15.02
C VAL A 815 17.65 -23.06 -15.04
N ARG A 816 18.86 -22.51 -15.29
CA ARG A 816 19.02 -21.07 -15.54
C ARG A 816 18.42 -20.72 -16.90
N LEU A 817 17.24 -20.12 -16.88
CA LEU A 817 16.46 -19.80 -18.07
C LEU A 817 17.11 -18.72 -18.98
N ARG A 818 18.12 -18.00 -18.47
CA ARG A 818 18.99 -17.08 -19.21
C ARG A 818 20.30 -17.71 -19.70
N SER A 819 20.50 -19.02 -19.54
CA SER A 819 21.72 -19.68 -20.02
C SER A 819 21.71 -19.78 -21.55
N ALA A 820 22.80 -19.34 -22.18
CA ALA A 820 22.97 -19.33 -23.64
C ALA A 820 22.58 -20.63 -24.37
N PRO A 821 22.96 -21.86 -23.91
CA PRO A 821 22.53 -23.08 -24.60
C PRO A 821 21.02 -23.32 -24.52
N VAL A 822 20.37 -23.03 -23.39
CA VAL A 822 18.91 -23.22 -23.24
C VAL A 822 18.14 -22.20 -24.08
N LEU A 823 18.61 -20.95 -24.15
CA LEU A 823 18.04 -19.96 -25.06
C LEU A 823 18.27 -20.31 -26.54
N GLY A 824 19.43 -20.90 -26.86
CA GLY A 824 19.74 -21.47 -28.18
C GLY A 824 18.75 -22.56 -28.59
N ASP A 825 18.68 -23.65 -27.82
CA ASP A 825 17.76 -24.78 -28.05
C ASP A 825 16.31 -24.30 -28.25
N LEU A 826 15.86 -23.33 -27.43
CA LEU A 826 14.50 -22.78 -27.51
C LEU A 826 14.29 -21.87 -28.72
N CYS A 827 15.31 -21.13 -29.15
CA CYS A 827 15.27 -20.37 -30.40
C CYS A 827 15.24 -21.32 -31.60
N ASP A 828 16.02 -22.38 -31.60
CA ASP A 828 16.04 -23.40 -32.67
C ASP A 828 14.71 -24.16 -32.78
N ALA A 829 14.03 -24.40 -31.65
CA ALA A 829 12.68 -24.99 -31.63
C ALA A 829 11.60 -24.03 -32.16
N MET A 830 11.69 -22.74 -31.81
CA MET A 830 10.81 -21.70 -32.37
C MET A 830 11.09 -21.48 -33.86
N GLU A 831 12.36 -21.54 -34.28
CA GLU A 831 12.81 -21.45 -35.66
C GLU A 831 12.20 -22.59 -36.49
N ALA A 832 12.33 -23.84 -36.03
CA ALA A 832 11.74 -25.00 -36.68
C ALA A 832 10.20 -24.87 -36.83
N LEU A 833 9.51 -24.29 -35.84
CA LEU A 833 8.08 -23.99 -35.94
C LEU A 833 7.77 -22.91 -36.97
N ILE A 834 8.53 -21.81 -37.00
CA ILE A 834 8.33 -20.74 -38.00
C ILE A 834 8.62 -21.26 -39.42
N GLN A 835 9.65 -22.08 -39.61
CA GLN A 835 9.89 -22.73 -40.91
C GLN A 835 8.77 -23.71 -41.29
N ALA A 836 8.15 -24.42 -40.33
CA ALA A 836 6.99 -25.27 -40.59
C ALA A 836 5.75 -24.43 -40.99
N VAL A 837 5.44 -23.36 -40.24
CA VAL A 837 4.34 -22.43 -40.53
C VAL A 837 4.51 -21.74 -41.89
N LEU A 838 5.75 -21.38 -42.26
CA LEU A 838 6.07 -20.81 -43.57
C LEU A 838 6.14 -21.85 -44.70
N ALA A 839 6.04 -23.16 -44.40
CA ALA A 839 6.08 -24.24 -45.38
C ALA A 839 4.73 -24.96 -45.58
N GLU A 840 3.77 -24.75 -44.68
CA GLU A 840 2.43 -25.35 -44.74
C GLU A 840 1.51 -24.56 -45.68
N ASP A 841 0.92 -25.23 -46.68
CA ASP A 841 0.10 -24.60 -47.71
C ASP A 841 -1.31 -24.19 -47.23
N CYS A 842 -1.72 -24.58 -46.01
CA CYS A 842 -3.05 -24.33 -45.43
C CYS A 842 -3.04 -23.64 -44.06
N PHE A 843 -1.95 -22.92 -43.71
CA PHE A 843 -1.88 -22.15 -42.46
C PHE A 843 -2.75 -20.88 -42.46
N ASP A 844 -3.40 -20.55 -43.58
CA ASP A 844 -4.40 -19.48 -43.67
C ASP A 844 -5.73 -19.83 -42.97
N ASP A 845 -5.92 -21.09 -42.55
CA ASP A 845 -7.03 -21.51 -41.69
C ASP A 845 -6.88 -20.93 -40.27
N LEU A 846 -7.85 -20.11 -39.87
CA LEU A 846 -7.87 -19.42 -38.58
C LEU A 846 -7.94 -20.39 -37.37
N GLU A 847 -8.54 -21.58 -37.52
CA GLU A 847 -8.50 -22.56 -36.44
C GLU A 847 -7.10 -23.20 -36.31
N ILE A 848 -6.40 -23.45 -37.42
CA ILE A 848 -5.03 -23.99 -37.40
C ILE A 848 -4.07 -22.95 -36.80
N ALA A 849 -4.16 -21.68 -37.23
CA ALA A 849 -3.40 -20.58 -36.66
C ALA A 849 -3.70 -20.39 -35.16
N GLY A 850 -4.99 -20.41 -34.78
CA GLY A 850 -5.42 -20.26 -33.40
C GLY A 850 -5.00 -21.41 -32.48
N ARG A 851 -5.09 -22.68 -32.93
CA ARG A 851 -4.55 -23.84 -32.20
C ARG A 851 -3.04 -23.71 -31.99
N THR A 852 -2.30 -23.35 -33.05
CA THR A 852 -0.84 -23.17 -33.02
C THR A 852 -0.43 -22.06 -32.06
N ALA A 853 -1.06 -20.89 -32.15
CA ALA A 853 -0.84 -19.78 -31.23
C ALA A 853 -1.16 -20.16 -29.77
N GLY A 854 -2.23 -20.93 -29.54
CA GLY A 854 -2.57 -21.48 -28.22
C GLY A 854 -1.44 -22.29 -27.60
N VAL A 855 -0.85 -23.23 -28.34
CA VAL A 855 0.28 -24.02 -27.87
C VAL A 855 1.50 -23.16 -27.59
N VAL A 856 1.89 -22.26 -28.51
CA VAL A 856 3.09 -21.42 -28.35
C VAL A 856 2.97 -20.46 -27.16
N CYS A 857 1.82 -19.80 -26.99
CA CYS A 857 1.59 -18.89 -25.87
C CYS A 857 1.58 -19.60 -24.50
N GLU A 858 1.21 -20.88 -24.45
CA GLU A 858 1.29 -21.70 -23.23
C GLU A 858 2.74 -22.16 -22.95
N LEU A 859 3.42 -22.73 -23.94
CA LEU A 859 4.81 -23.20 -23.80
C LEU A 859 5.79 -22.07 -23.44
N LEU A 860 5.52 -20.84 -23.90
CA LEU A 860 6.33 -19.66 -23.62
C LEU A 860 5.76 -18.74 -22.54
N PHE A 861 4.66 -19.12 -21.86
CA PHE A 861 4.00 -18.29 -20.84
C PHE A 861 4.96 -17.68 -19.80
N PRO A 862 5.97 -18.41 -19.25
CA PRO A 862 6.89 -17.84 -18.27
C PRO A 862 7.79 -16.71 -18.78
N LEU A 863 7.96 -16.55 -20.10
CA LEU A 863 8.73 -15.45 -20.68
C LEU A 863 7.95 -14.14 -20.64
N PHE A 864 6.67 -14.18 -21.04
CA PHE A 864 5.78 -13.01 -21.00
C PHE A 864 5.57 -12.48 -19.57
N ALA A 865 5.62 -13.35 -18.56
CA ALA A 865 5.44 -13.01 -17.14
C ALA A 865 6.71 -12.43 -16.50
N GLU A 866 7.06 -11.19 -16.84
CA GLU A 866 8.14 -10.34 -16.25
C GLU A 866 9.60 -10.78 -16.44
N ARG A 867 9.91 -11.99 -16.95
CA ARG A 867 11.29 -12.54 -16.93
C ARG A 867 12.24 -11.98 -17.99
N LEU A 868 11.72 -11.24 -18.97
CA LEU A 868 12.48 -10.77 -20.14
C LEU A 868 13.45 -9.62 -19.84
N MET A 869 13.23 -8.76 -18.84
CA MET A 869 14.08 -7.58 -18.60
C MET A 869 15.27 -7.84 -17.64
N PRO A 870 16.40 -7.12 -17.76
CA PRO A 870 17.54 -7.25 -16.86
C PRO A 870 17.21 -6.80 -15.42
N SER A 871 17.68 -7.56 -14.43
CA SER A 871 17.43 -7.35 -13.00
C SER A 871 18.23 -6.19 -12.35
N GLY A 872 18.85 -5.33 -13.15
CA GLY A 872 19.78 -4.28 -12.71
C GLY A 872 19.10 -2.94 -12.37
N ALA A 873 19.67 -2.22 -11.40
CA ALA A 873 19.26 -0.83 -11.09
C ALA A 873 19.57 0.13 -12.25
N GLU A 874 20.56 -0.18 -13.09
CA GLU A 874 20.82 0.45 -14.39
C GLU A 874 20.71 -0.61 -15.50
N TRP A 875 20.42 -0.17 -16.72
CA TRP A 875 20.38 -1.02 -17.93
C TRP A 875 21.42 -0.49 -18.90
N SER A 876 22.42 -1.30 -19.26
CA SER A 876 23.28 -1.00 -20.42
C SER A 876 22.58 -1.38 -21.73
N GLU A 877 23.02 -0.79 -22.86
CA GLU A 877 22.50 -1.19 -24.18
C GLU A 877 22.77 -2.68 -24.47
N GLU A 878 23.97 -3.16 -24.13
CA GLU A 878 24.39 -4.56 -24.25
C GLU A 878 23.43 -5.53 -23.52
N GLN A 879 23.06 -5.21 -22.28
CA GLN A 879 22.10 -6.02 -21.50
C GLN A 879 20.67 -6.00 -22.08
N LEU A 880 20.29 -4.96 -22.83
CA LEU A 880 19.00 -4.91 -23.52
C LEU A 880 19.06 -5.68 -24.84
N GLU A 881 20.15 -5.58 -25.59
CA GLU A 881 20.42 -6.36 -26.81
C GLU A 881 20.48 -7.86 -26.52
N ASP A 882 21.12 -8.28 -25.42
CA ASP A 882 21.08 -9.65 -24.88
C ASP A 882 19.63 -10.14 -24.67
N CYS A 883 18.74 -9.25 -24.23
CA CYS A 883 17.33 -9.61 -24.01
C CYS A 883 16.56 -9.85 -25.31
N LEU A 884 17.12 -9.56 -26.50
CA LEU A 884 16.55 -10.01 -27.77
C LEU A 884 16.83 -11.51 -28.04
N ALA A 885 17.76 -12.15 -27.33
CA ALA A 885 18.12 -13.57 -27.51
C ALA A 885 17.07 -14.58 -27.01
N PHE A 886 15.89 -14.13 -26.55
CA PHE A 886 14.79 -15.01 -26.18
C PHE A 886 13.95 -15.46 -27.40
N PRO A 887 13.35 -16.66 -27.37
CA PRO A 887 12.63 -17.26 -28.52
C PRO A 887 11.40 -16.46 -28.94
N ILE A 888 10.76 -15.72 -28.03
CA ILE A 888 9.65 -14.79 -28.32
C ILE A 888 9.98 -13.79 -29.46
N PHE A 889 11.26 -13.46 -29.67
CA PHE A 889 11.71 -12.52 -30.68
C PHE A 889 12.07 -13.17 -32.04
N VAL A 890 12.12 -14.51 -32.14
CA VAL A 890 12.40 -15.21 -33.42
C VAL A 890 11.34 -14.94 -34.50
N PRO A 891 10.02 -14.92 -34.20
CA PRO A 891 9.00 -14.49 -35.16
C PRO A 891 9.19 -13.03 -35.63
N PHE A 892 9.61 -12.12 -34.74
CA PHE A 892 9.82 -10.71 -35.11
C PHE A 892 11.08 -10.53 -35.99
N ARG A 893 12.14 -11.33 -35.77
CA ARG A 893 13.30 -11.41 -36.69
C ARG A 893 12.86 -11.80 -38.08
N HIS A 894 12.01 -12.82 -38.21
CA HIS A 894 11.45 -13.25 -39.50
C HIS A 894 10.60 -12.15 -40.15
N LEU A 895 9.68 -11.54 -39.40
CA LEU A 895 8.85 -10.45 -39.88
C LEU A 895 9.66 -9.20 -40.30
N TRP A 896 10.86 -9.02 -39.75
CA TRP A 896 11.81 -7.98 -40.17
C TRP A 896 12.61 -8.34 -41.43
N GLN A 897 13.07 -9.59 -41.54
CA GLN A 897 13.91 -10.05 -42.67
C GLN A 897 13.11 -10.34 -43.96
N MET A 898 11.83 -10.71 -43.85
CA MET A 898 10.98 -11.00 -45.01
C MET A 898 10.61 -9.75 -45.79
N ASN A 899 10.55 -9.85 -47.12
CA ASN A 899 10.13 -8.73 -47.97
C ASN A 899 8.66 -8.33 -47.69
N PRO A 900 8.30 -7.02 -47.65
CA PRO A 900 6.92 -6.58 -47.43
C PRO A 900 5.87 -7.04 -48.46
N GLY A 901 6.31 -7.57 -49.61
CA GLY A 901 5.44 -8.12 -50.66
C GLY A 901 5.52 -9.65 -50.80
N ASP A 902 6.12 -10.36 -49.85
CA ASP A 902 6.11 -11.83 -49.81
C ASP A 902 4.77 -12.31 -49.22
N PRO A 903 3.95 -13.13 -49.92
CA PRO A 903 2.66 -13.60 -49.39
C PRO A 903 2.82 -14.43 -48.10
N LYS A 904 3.98 -15.07 -47.87
CA LYS A 904 4.24 -15.81 -46.63
C LYS A 904 4.36 -14.89 -45.39
N ARG A 905 4.57 -13.59 -45.61
CA ARG A 905 4.59 -12.57 -44.54
C ARG A 905 3.23 -12.46 -43.85
N GLU A 906 2.14 -12.62 -44.59
CA GLU A 906 0.78 -12.55 -44.06
C GLU A 906 0.45 -13.75 -43.17
N LEU A 907 0.96 -14.95 -43.48
CA LEU A 907 0.86 -16.13 -42.62
C LEU A 907 1.53 -15.91 -41.25
N LEU A 908 2.70 -15.25 -41.24
CA LEU A 908 3.40 -14.88 -40.02
C LEU A 908 2.69 -13.77 -39.23
N LEU A 909 2.07 -12.81 -39.92
CA LEU A 909 1.22 -11.79 -39.29
C LEU A 909 -0.07 -12.40 -38.69
N LEU A 910 -0.66 -13.41 -39.34
CA LEU A 910 -1.80 -14.17 -38.81
C LEU A 910 -1.44 -14.90 -37.52
N LEU A 911 -0.33 -15.67 -37.51
CA LEU A 911 0.17 -16.32 -36.29
C LEU A 911 0.39 -15.31 -35.15
N LEU A 912 1.03 -14.17 -35.44
CA LEU A 912 1.30 -13.14 -34.45
C LEU A 912 0.02 -12.44 -33.95
N THR A 913 -0.99 -12.30 -34.81
CA THR A 913 -2.30 -11.73 -34.45
C THR A 913 -3.04 -12.68 -33.49
N GLU A 914 -3.10 -13.98 -33.81
CA GLU A 914 -3.64 -15.01 -32.93
C GLU A 914 -2.87 -15.14 -31.61
N MET A 915 -1.54 -15.00 -31.65
CA MET A 915 -0.73 -14.97 -30.42
C MET A 915 -1.01 -13.73 -29.58
N GLN A 916 -1.26 -12.55 -30.15
CA GLN A 916 -1.64 -11.36 -29.37
C GLN A 916 -3.07 -11.47 -28.81
N ALA A 917 -4.00 -12.07 -29.56
CA ALA A 917 -5.37 -12.34 -29.08
C ALA A 917 -5.38 -13.21 -27.80
N ARG A 918 -4.40 -14.11 -27.66
CA ARG A 918 -4.20 -14.99 -26.49
C ARG A 918 -3.20 -14.44 -25.46
N GLN A 919 -2.29 -13.55 -25.85
CA GLN A 919 -1.27 -12.96 -25.00
C GLN A 919 -0.96 -11.51 -25.45
N PRO A 920 -1.74 -10.52 -24.97
CA PRO A 920 -1.64 -9.13 -25.42
C PRO A 920 -0.26 -8.49 -25.24
N ARG A 921 0.55 -8.96 -24.27
CA ARG A 921 1.93 -8.51 -24.02
C ARG A 921 2.84 -8.56 -25.26
N LEU A 922 2.51 -9.41 -26.23
CA LEU A 922 3.23 -9.52 -27.50
C LEU A 922 3.35 -8.18 -28.24
N GLY A 923 2.33 -7.30 -28.16
CA GLY A 923 2.33 -6.00 -28.84
C GLY A 923 3.42 -5.05 -28.33
N TYR A 924 3.54 -4.86 -27.02
CA TYR A 924 4.62 -4.04 -26.47
C TYR A 924 6.00 -4.73 -26.54
N HIS A 925 6.05 -6.06 -26.57
CA HIS A 925 7.30 -6.78 -26.86
C HIS A 925 7.79 -6.53 -28.30
N LEU A 926 6.89 -6.34 -29.28
CA LEU A 926 7.26 -5.91 -30.62
C LEU A 926 7.82 -4.47 -30.60
N LEU A 927 7.21 -3.53 -29.87
CA LEU A 927 7.76 -2.18 -29.69
C LEU A 927 9.16 -2.20 -29.06
N PHE A 928 9.38 -3.05 -28.04
CA PHE A 928 10.69 -3.27 -27.43
C PHE A 928 11.73 -3.78 -28.42
N PHE A 929 11.39 -4.83 -29.18
CA PHE A 929 12.26 -5.41 -30.21
C PHE A 929 12.67 -4.38 -31.26
N LEU A 930 11.70 -3.61 -31.77
CA LEU A 930 11.94 -2.60 -32.80
C LEU A 930 12.87 -1.47 -32.31
N LYS A 931 12.71 -1.02 -31.05
CA LYS A 931 13.63 -0.04 -30.46
C LYS A 931 15.02 -0.62 -30.23
N VAL A 932 15.14 -1.74 -29.51
CA VAL A 932 16.45 -2.24 -29.04
C VAL A 932 17.28 -2.85 -30.16
N GLY A 933 16.65 -3.33 -31.24
CA GLY A 933 17.35 -3.67 -32.48
C GLY A 933 17.99 -2.46 -33.18
N LYS A 934 17.85 -1.23 -32.64
CA LYS A 934 18.32 0.04 -33.21
C LYS A 934 17.81 0.27 -34.64
N LEU A 935 16.58 -0.17 -34.87
CA LEU A 935 15.94 -0.16 -36.18
C LEU A 935 15.28 1.20 -36.42
N ASN A 936 15.33 1.68 -37.67
CA ASN A 936 14.94 3.04 -38.05
C ASN A 936 13.41 3.25 -38.13
N ASP A 937 13.00 4.50 -38.38
CA ASP A 937 11.58 4.88 -38.59
C ASP A 937 10.88 3.99 -39.65
N GLU A 938 11.58 3.61 -40.72
CA GLU A 938 11.08 2.72 -41.76
C GLU A 938 10.75 1.32 -41.20
N THR A 939 11.51 0.86 -40.20
CA THR A 939 11.30 -0.45 -39.58
C THR A 939 10.13 -0.46 -38.59
N MET A 940 9.81 0.68 -37.97
CA MET A 940 8.59 0.80 -37.14
C MET A 940 7.29 0.68 -37.96
N THR A 941 7.35 0.69 -39.31
CA THR A 941 6.22 0.26 -40.14
C THR A 941 5.79 -1.18 -39.89
N ILE A 942 6.67 -2.04 -39.37
CA ILE A 942 6.32 -3.42 -38.97
C ILE A 942 5.23 -3.43 -37.91
N TYR A 943 5.30 -2.55 -36.91
CA TYR A 943 4.25 -2.41 -35.90
C TYR A 943 2.95 -1.86 -36.52
N ARG A 944 3.05 -0.95 -37.50
CA ARG A 944 1.90 -0.42 -38.24
C ARG A 944 1.19 -1.52 -39.05
N ASN A 945 1.95 -2.40 -39.69
CA ASN A 945 1.44 -3.54 -40.46
C ASN A 945 0.83 -4.60 -39.53
N PHE A 946 1.46 -4.87 -38.38
CA PHE A 946 0.93 -5.77 -37.35
C PHE A 946 -0.40 -5.26 -36.74
N CYS A 947 -0.52 -3.95 -36.48
CA CYS A 947 -1.81 -3.35 -36.11
C CYS A 947 -2.84 -3.32 -37.26
N ALA A 948 -2.43 -3.60 -38.50
CA ALA A 948 -3.30 -3.66 -39.67
C ALA A 948 -3.80 -5.08 -40.00
N SER A 949 -3.11 -6.13 -39.54
CA SER A 949 -3.54 -7.54 -39.68
C SER A 949 -4.57 -7.99 -38.62
N GLN A 950 -4.80 -7.17 -37.59
CA GLN A 950 -5.84 -7.40 -36.58
C GLN A 950 -7.26 -7.24 -37.16
N GLU A 951 -8.24 -8.01 -36.65
CA GLU A 951 -9.65 -7.96 -37.09
C GLU A 951 -10.28 -6.54 -37.13
N ASN A 952 -9.86 -5.68 -36.21
CA ASN A 952 -10.39 -4.34 -36.02
C ASN A 952 -9.23 -3.32 -36.04
N PRO A 953 -8.62 -3.06 -37.23
CA PRO A 953 -7.32 -2.41 -37.33
C PRO A 953 -7.42 -0.94 -36.96
N ASN A 954 -6.91 -0.60 -35.77
CA ASN A 954 -6.84 0.77 -35.27
C ASN A 954 -5.52 1.01 -34.53
N LEU A 955 -4.54 1.55 -35.25
CA LEU A 955 -3.18 1.76 -34.75
C LEU A 955 -3.14 2.57 -33.43
N ARG A 956 -3.92 3.65 -33.33
CA ARG A 956 -3.97 4.51 -32.14
C ARG A 956 -4.52 3.75 -30.92
N ASN A 957 -5.58 2.97 -31.09
CA ASN A 957 -6.16 2.20 -29.98
C ASN A 957 -5.29 1.00 -29.58
N SER A 958 -4.60 0.37 -30.54
CA SER A 958 -3.68 -0.74 -30.27
C SER A 958 -2.42 -0.25 -29.55
N LEU A 959 -1.80 0.82 -30.06
CA LEU A 959 -0.69 1.50 -29.39
C LEU A 959 -1.07 2.00 -27.98
N PHE A 960 -2.31 2.49 -27.77
CA PHE A 960 -2.79 2.83 -26.44
C PHE A 960 -2.91 1.60 -25.53
N LYS A 961 -3.51 0.49 -26.00
CA LYS A 961 -3.64 -0.77 -25.24
C LYS A 961 -2.27 -1.35 -24.87
N ASP A 962 -1.37 -1.48 -25.85
CA ASP A 962 -0.07 -2.11 -25.67
C ASP A 962 0.84 -1.27 -24.76
N MET A 963 0.81 0.07 -24.88
CA MET A 963 1.50 0.96 -23.94
C MET A 963 0.83 1.01 -22.56
N GLN A 964 -0.49 0.78 -22.45
CA GLN A 964 -1.17 0.66 -21.15
C GLN A 964 -0.80 -0.65 -20.43
N LEU A 965 -0.78 -1.77 -21.14
CA LEU A 965 -0.30 -3.06 -20.60
C LEU A 965 1.16 -2.94 -20.15
N LEU A 966 2.00 -2.27 -20.94
CA LEU A 966 3.38 -1.97 -20.58
C LEU A 966 3.50 -1.07 -19.32
N ALA A 967 2.58 -0.12 -19.14
CA ALA A 967 2.54 0.74 -17.94
C ALA A 967 2.18 -0.04 -16.67
N ASP A 968 1.27 -1.01 -16.76
CA ASP A 968 0.85 -1.87 -15.65
C ASP A 968 1.92 -2.94 -15.32
N ASP A 969 2.56 -3.51 -16.35
CA ASP A 969 3.62 -4.52 -16.18
C ASP A 969 4.97 -3.89 -15.78
N ASN A 970 5.52 -2.96 -16.57
CA ASN A 970 6.87 -2.40 -16.36
C ASN A 970 6.99 -0.92 -16.75
N ARG A 971 6.69 -0.04 -15.78
CA ARG A 971 6.81 1.42 -15.87
C ARG A 971 8.18 1.92 -16.34
N ARG A 972 9.27 1.27 -15.93
CA ARG A 972 10.62 1.66 -16.36
C ARG A 972 10.82 1.44 -17.86
N LEU A 973 10.33 0.31 -18.36
CA LEU A 973 10.34 0.01 -19.80
C LEU A 973 9.39 0.93 -20.58
N PHE A 974 8.24 1.30 -19.99
CA PHE A 974 7.34 2.33 -20.54
C PHE A 974 8.07 3.66 -20.80
N ALA A 975 8.74 4.24 -19.80
CA ALA A 975 9.47 5.50 -20.00
C ALA A 975 10.72 5.35 -20.89
N TYR A 976 11.33 4.16 -20.96
CA TYR A 976 12.41 3.88 -21.91
C TYR A 976 11.91 3.87 -23.37
N LEU A 977 10.72 3.34 -23.65
CA LEU A 977 10.13 3.30 -25.00
C LEU A 977 9.43 4.61 -25.41
N LEU A 978 9.05 5.44 -24.44
CA LEU A 978 8.21 6.62 -24.66
C LEU A 978 8.73 7.65 -25.69
N PRO A 979 10.04 8.02 -25.74
CA PRO A 979 10.53 9.03 -26.68
C PRO A 979 10.35 8.63 -28.15
N ASP A 980 10.70 7.39 -28.46
CA ASP A 980 10.68 6.80 -29.80
C ASP A 980 9.23 6.59 -30.24
N VAL A 981 8.37 6.09 -29.34
CA VAL A 981 6.93 5.95 -29.57
C VAL A 981 6.30 7.31 -29.91
N TYR A 982 6.61 8.38 -29.18
CA TYR A 982 6.11 9.73 -29.50
C TYR A 982 6.71 10.32 -30.79
N THR A 983 7.93 9.94 -31.16
CA THR A 983 8.59 10.44 -32.38
C THR A 983 8.01 9.79 -33.63
N VAL A 984 7.85 8.47 -33.59
CA VAL A 984 7.41 7.60 -34.71
C VAL A 984 5.90 7.60 -34.91
N PHE A 985 5.13 7.62 -33.81
CA PHE A 985 3.66 7.64 -33.83
C PHE A 985 3.10 9.03 -33.54
N ALA A 986 3.89 10.07 -33.84
CA ALA A 986 3.51 11.46 -33.57
C ALA A 986 2.22 11.88 -34.29
N ALA A 987 1.90 11.32 -35.45
CA ALA A 987 0.66 11.62 -36.17
C ALA A 987 -0.58 11.06 -35.44
N GLU A 988 -0.40 9.97 -34.70
CA GLU A 988 -1.44 9.28 -33.93
C GLU A 988 -1.53 9.77 -32.47
N LEU A 989 -0.44 10.28 -31.90
CA LEU A 989 -0.31 10.63 -30.47
C LEU A 989 -0.22 12.13 -30.17
N THR A 990 0.06 12.99 -31.16
CA THR A 990 0.08 14.45 -30.94
C THR A 990 -1.28 14.92 -30.46
N ASN A 991 -1.29 15.62 -29.33
CA ASN A 991 -2.51 16.16 -28.70
C ASN A 991 -3.54 15.08 -28.27
N ASP A 992 -3.18 13.80 -28.24
CA ASP A 992 -4.06 12.75 -27.72
C ASP A 992 -4.13 12.84 -26.20
N VAL A 993 -5.25 13.39 -25.71
CA VAL A 993 -5.56 13.56 -24.29
C VAL A 993 -5.55 12.22 -23.54
N GLY A 994 -5.98 11.13 -24.17
CA GLY A 994 -5.99 9.81 -23.54
C GLY A 994 -4.59 9.27 -23.31
N PHE A 995 -3.75 9.30 -24.35
CA PHE A 995 -2.36 8.86 -24.24
C PHE A 995 -1.53 9.78 -23.33
N LEU A 996 -1.77 11.10 -23.36
CA LEU A 996 -1.17 12.04 -22.42
C LEU A 996 -1.60 11.73 -20.97
N HIS A 997 -2.87 11.37 -20.72
CA HIS A 997 -3.32 10.90 -19.41
C HIS A 997 -2.61 9.62 -19.00
N LEU A 998 -2.50 8.62 -19.88
CA LEU A 998 -1.76 7.37 -19.63
C LEU A 998 -0.31 7.68 -19.21
N VAL A 999 0.37 8.56 -19.95
CA VAL A 999 1.75 8.96 -19.66
C VAL A 999 1.89 9.61 -18.29
N VAL A 1000 1.10 10.64 -17.97
CA VAL A 1000 1.22 11.28 -16.65
C VAL A 1000 0.74 10.38 -15.51
N SER A 1001 -0.22 9.47 -15.75
CA SER A 1001 -0.70 8.53 -14.73
C SER A 1001 0.25 7.34 -14.46
N THR A 1002 1.19 7.08 -15.37
CA THR A 1002 2.20 6.00 -15.25
C THR A 1002 3.51 6.47 -14.61
N ILE A 1003 3.87 7.74 -14.82
CA ILE A 1003 5.20 8.29 -14.52
C ILE A 1003 5.33 8.71 -13.05
N ASP A 1004 6.39 8.26 -12.37
CA ASP A 1004 6.80 8.76 -11.06
C ASP A 1004 7.68 10.04 -11.17
N PRO A 1005 8.00 10.76 -10.07
CA PRO A 1005 8.81 11.98 -10.12
C PRO A 1005 10.22 11.83 -10.71
N GLY A 1006 10.86 10.65 -10.58
CA GLY A 1006 12.19 10.38 -11.13
C GLY A 1006 12.11 10.15 -12.64
N MET A 1007 11.18 9.31 -13.09
CA MET A 1007 10.83 9.13 -14.50
C MET A 1007 10.37 10.44 -15.15
N CYS A 1008 9.66 11.30 -14.40
CA CYS A 1008 9.21 12.61 -14.87
C CYS A 1008 10.39 13.53 -15.17
N ASN A 1009 11.39 13.57 -14.28
CA ASN A 1009 12.62 14.33 -14.52
C ASN A 1009 13.37 13.80 -15.75
N THR A 1010 13.41 12.48 -15.98
CA THR A 1010 13.99 11.89 -17.20
C THR A 1010 13.21 12.29 -18.46
N VAL A 1011 11.88 12.24 -18.43
CA VAL A 1011 11.02 12.68 -19.55
C VAL A 1011 11.18 14.17 -19.83
N ILE A 1012 11.28 15.01 -18.79
CA ILE A 1012 11.61 16.44 -18.93
C ILE A 1012 13.01 16.61 -19.55
N CYS A 1013 13.99 15.78 -19.19
CA CYS A 1013 15.31 15.82 -19.80
C CYS A 1013 15.26 15.48 -21.30
N GLU A 1014 14.51 14.45 -21.72
CA GLU A 1014 14.35 14.12 -23.15
C GLU A 1014 13.59 15.20 -23.94
N ILE A 1015 12.60 15.85 -23.32
CA ILE A 1015 11.92 17.03 -23.91
C ILE A 1015 12.92 18.19 -24.08
N VAL A 1016 13.73 18.49 -23.06
CA VAL A 1016 14.74 19.58 -23.11
C VAL A 1016 15.90 19.26 -24.06
N ARG A 1017 16.22 17.97 -24.28
CA ARG A 1017 17.16 17.49 -25.31
C ARG A 1017 16.57 17.54 -26.72
N GLY A 1018 15.24 17.70 -26.86
CA GLY A 1018 14.51 17.66 -28.13
C GLY A 1018 14.20 16.25 -28.65
N HIS A 1019 14.53 15.20 -27.89
CA HIS A 1019 14.30 13.79 -28.23
C HIS A 1019 12.83 13.35 -28.02
N LEU A 1020 12.04 14.11 -27.26
CA LEU A 1020 10.62 13.82 -27.00
C LEU A 1020 9.77 15.08 -27.22
N ASN A 1021 8.86 15.03 -28.20
CA ASN A 1021 7.99 16.15 -28.56
C ASN A 1021 6.51 15.76 -28.41
N MET A 1022 5.98 15.93 -27.19
CA MET A 1022 4.59 15.53 -26.86
C MET A 1022 3.50 16.45 -27.42
N PHE A 1023 3.88 17.67 -27.84
CA PHE A 1023 2.98 18.69 -28.37
C PHE A 1023 3.57 19.25 -29.67
N ARG A 1024 2.74 19.42 -30.73
CA ARG A 1024 3.16 20.04 -32.01
C ARG A 1024 2.38 21.30 -32.38
N SER A 1025 1.25 21.58 -31.75
CA SER A 1025 0.44 22.76 -32.07
C SER A 1025 0.94 24.01 -31.35
N SER A 1026 0.91 25.15 -32.05
CA SER A 1026 1.19 26.47 -31.47
C SER A 1026 0.12 26.91 -30.46
N ASP A 1027 -1.08 26.33 -30.53
CA ASP A 1027 -2.08 26.38 -29.49
C ASP A 1027 -2.19 25.01 -28.78
N ILE A 1028 -1.83 24.99 -27.50
CA ILE A 1028 -1.97 23.82 -26.61
C ILE A 1028 -3.18 23.95 -25.67
N THR A 1029 -3.92 25.06 -25.74
CA THR A 1029 -5.08 25.37 -24.89
C THR A 1029 -6.15 24.26 -24.87
N PRO A 1030 -6.59 23.65 -26.01
CA PRO A 1030 -7.59 22.58 -25.95
C PRO A 1030 -7.08 21.36 -25.15
N VAL A 1031 -5.84 20.92 -25.39
CA VAL A 1031 -5.23 19.80 -24.66
C VAL A 1031 -5.11 20.14 -23.17
N LEU A 1032 -4.59 21.32 -22.84
CA LEU A 1032 -4.49 21.77 -21.46
C LEU A 1032 -5.86 21.88 -20.77
N SER A 1033 -6.92 22.28 -21.48
CA SER A 1033 -8.27 22.39 -20.91
C SER A 1033 -8.87 21.03 -20.55
N GLU A 1034 -8.55 19.98 -21.31
CA GLU A 1034 -8.89 18.59 -20.96
C GLU A 1034 -8.00 18.07 -19.82
N CYS A 1035 -6.71 18.43 -19.80
CA CYS A 1035 -5.79 18.10 -18.71
C CYS A 1035 -6.21 18.67 -17.34
N VAL A 1036 -7.04 19.71 -17.27
CA VAL A 1036 -7.62 20.21 -16.00
C VAL A 1036 -8.46 19.12 -15.30
N TYR A 1037 -8.97 18.14 -16.04
CA TYR A 1037 -9.72 17.01 -15.49
C TYR A 1037 -8.87 15.77 -15.16
N PHE A 1038 -7.55 15.82 -15.33
CA PHE A 1038 -6.66 14.74 -14.92
C PHE A 1038 -6.51 14.72 -13.40
N VAL A 1039 -6.14 13.56 -12.85
CA VAL A 1039 -5.82 13.47 -11.42
C VAL A 1039 -4.61 14.35 -11.14
N VAL A 1040 -4.71 15.26 -10.17
CA VAL A 1040 -3.58 16.06 -9.71
C VAL A 1040 -2.53 15.11 -9.14
N PHE A 1041 -1.40 14.98 -9.84
CA PHE A 1041 -0.24 14.28 -9.31
C PHE A 1041 0.23 14.98 -8.05
N CYS A 1042 0.22 14.23 -6.96
CA CYS A 1042 0.21 14.75 -5.60
C CYS A 1042 1.44 14.24 -4.87
#